data_AF-A0A916BJA5-F1
#
_entry.id   AF-A0A916BJA5-F1
#
_cell.length_a   1.000
_cell.length_b   1.000
_cell.length_c   1.000
_cell.angle_alpha   90.00
_cell.angle_beta   90.00
_cell.angle_gamma   90.00
#
_symmetry.space_group_name_H-M   'P 1'
#
loop_
_entity.id
_entity.type
_entity.pdbx_description
1 polymer ?
#
loop_
_entity_poly.entity_id
_entity_poly.type
_entity_poly.pdbx_seq_one_letter_code
_entity_poly.pdbx_strand_id
1 'polypeptide(L)'
;MFRWLFRCLSFSAALWLLTFRPAPVEPIGPPGAQSPAYSIELLASLPWPAEIQCAPDSRCFVATVHDPADEERSAIWLIQPDGSQQRLYRGPSYDPTLLGEKGLTGLALHPRFAQDDRLFFYWNPPNHSRSEPTYSVISSIRSDGSDYRELWNFTTGSFTDAHVAGGLVTYSENGHDYLFVAIGEYGAGGSQDVTKTQGKIHRFEIITDTLQAPSDNPFYNTPNAVQSIWAVGFRNPFRLTRDSVTGKVYVDENGFTCSDRVYLLVRGGNYGWPLWDACQDDPGYEQPIYEFRPAMGITDIEVYHGPLEDWDGKVFLCGFNAQPLRAFSVAPNNLLVNERIIASGGAGCRLALGTRADGALLYSWQGDQGRVFIIRPAAPQPRLAAVLSTDTVQPAAGQRVHYTLDVANLGSWTSFTATLPLPDQLAYLPGSTFGGALYLSDTHQLQWTAALEISRSLRAGFAATSFVTGSPITTTALITDRQGLTYTTSVAITLRAGSALETKVTPNRSGVASGQPFMLIYQLWNRSITDTTFALTTSLPGEAQFVRGPFTATVTYDDAAHTLNWQRALKADRAVLAAAVISATRSVDRTIGFTTTLTTEALTADTLLEFINRVMLDPIMAFLPLIGRQTSAAIDYRVVTNDQPFERRGTPPGSIDNLAAPTVCQQCHVYTATNIYASWSTSAHGYGASDPVFNAALFNAKRQVKDVEHWCTQCHQPENWLQGHPLDEQNRSGITCSVCHRAIAPDSADVIDQEALDRAQRMELIPPRWREIGGSGALIIDHYDIRRGANFTNLGAPHSVWQSPYQGESALCGSCHSVYAPHLAPDPVTGEFVLGRPDVAHGENPFFLQSTYPEWLNSQYPGQDKQCQDCHMPRKQGYVALPEPGSNAMPRLVPMHTFAGGNLFILDIFDRIGGLADTGEARAAVTNLLTQSVALTSTINGSMLDVEVMCLAGHKCPTGYEEGRAWILQVEQLDGAGQRVACSGCWDEVKHTISGYGAGPLDPTYDPELTEFAVHFGVTGTHALQLGMIPGASFNLALNNTVIRDTRIPPCGWEAAAYQALGIAPTVPYAPGSCMATVHYQIKPGATQIVVSVLHWSHTTPYLEFLREVGGEFGRTVWNAWQANLNAGQGRPVAITTQTVNVPGWR
;
A
#
# COMPACT_ATOMS: atom_id res chain seq x y z
N MET A 1 -59.54 11.12 -35.37
CA MET A 1 -59.48 11.51 -33.94
C MET A 1 -58.15 11.17 -33.24
N PHE A 2 -57.33 10.22 -33.72
CA PHE A 2 -56.01 9.90 -33.13
C PHE A 2 -54.81 10.75 -33.61
N ARG A 3 -55.02 11.72 -34.53
CA ARG A 3 -53.96 12.61 -35.06
C ARG A 3 -54.02 14.06 -34.56
N TRP A 4 -54.97 14.38 -33.68
CA TRP A 4 -55.12 15.73 -33.10
C TRP A 4 -54.64 15.83 -31.63
N LEU A 5 -54.44 14.70 -30.94
CA LEU A 5 -53.93 14.65 -29.55
C LEU A 5 -52.40 14.67 -29.44
N PHE A 6 -51.66 14.40 -30.52
CA PHE A 6 -50.19 14.39 -30.52
C PHE A 6 -49.54 15.75 -30.84
N ARG A 7 -50.30 16.77 -31.27
CA ARG A 7 -49.77 18.10 -31.61
C ARG A 7 -49.93 19.15 -30.50
N CYS A 8 -50.67 18.87 -29.43
CA CYS A 8 -50.80 19.81 -28.29
C CYS A 8 -49.87 19.51 -27.11
N LEU A 9 -49.15 18.38 -27.10
CA LEU A 9 -48.17 18.05 -26.04
C LEU A 9 -46.73 18.47 -26.38
N SER A 10 -46.48 19.04 -27.57
CA SER A 10 -45.13 19.41 -28.02
C SER A 10 -44.82 20.91 -27.91
N PHE A 11 -45.76 21.75 -27.44
CA PHE A 11 -45.58 23.22 -27.40
C PHE A 11 -45.47 23.85 -26.00
N SER A 12 -45.53 23.05 -24.92
CA SER A 12 -45.25 23.53 -23.55
C SER A 12 -43.94 23.01 -22.96
N ALA A 13 -43.21 22.16 -23.68
CA ALA A 13 -41.89 21.66 -23.26
C ALA A 13 -40.72 22.53 -23.75
N ALA A 14 -40.95 23.43 -24.72
CA ALA A 14 -39.88 24.21 -25.37
C ALA A 14 -39.58 25.56 -24.72
N LEU A 15 -40.31 25.99 -23.67
CA LEU A 15 -40.05 27.26 -22.97
C LEU A 15 -39.54 27.11 -21.53
N TRP A 16 -39.38 25.88 -21.03
CA TRP A 16 -38.81 25.60 -19.69
C TRP A 16 -37.35 25.12 -19.72
N LEU A 17 -36.77 24.91 -20.91
CA LEU A 17 -35.40 24.42 -21.09
C LEU A 17 -34.36 25.52 -21.41
N LEU A 18 -34.72 26.80 -21.27
CA LEU A 18 -33.84 27.93 -21.62
C LEU A 18 -33.38 28.82 -20.44
N THR A 19 -33.67 28.47 -19.18
CA THR A 19 -33.25 29.28 -18.02
C THR A 19 -32.46 28.56 -16.93
N PHE A 20 -32.20 27.25 -17.07
CA PHE A 20 -31.29 26.55 -16.14
C PHE A 20 -30.38 25.60 -16.91
N ARG A 21 -29.19 26.09 -17.30
CA ARG A 21 -28.04 25.21 -17.54
C ARG A 21 -27.51 24.80 -16.15
N PRO A 22 -27.57 23.51 -15.73
CA PRO A 22 -26.72 23.08 -14.64
C PRO A 22 -25.27 23.20 -15.11
N ALA A 23 -24.41 23.79 -14.28
CA ALA A 23 -22.96 23.71 -14.49
C ALA A 23 -22.55 22.22 -14.58
N PRO A 24 -21.51 21.89 -15.37
CA PRO A 24 -21.00 20.52 -15.41
C PRO A 24 -20.64 20.10 -13.98
N VAL A 25 -21.30 19.04 -13.49
CA VAL A 25 -20.96 18.41 -12.22
C VAL A 25 -19.73 17.56 -12.50
N GLU A 26 -18.55 18.03 -12.07
CA GLU A 26 -17.39 17.16 -11.96
C GLU A 26 -17.69 16.04 -10.96
N PRO A 27 -17.25 14.79 -11.23
CA PRO A 27 -17.36 13.73 -10.25
C PRO A 27 -16.58 14.11 -8.99
N ILE A 28 -17.31 14.35 -7.91
CA ILE A 28 -16.73 14.59 -6.58
C ILE A 28 -16.17 13.24 -6.10
N GLY A 29 -14.86 13.06 -6.27
CA GLY A 29 -14.12 11.98 -5.59
C GLY A 29 -14.17 12.14 -4.07
N PRO A 30 -13.87 11.08 -3.31
CA PRO A 30 -13.83 11.16 -1.85
C PRO A 30 -12.89 12.28 -1.39
N PRO A 31 -13.18 12.98 -0.28
CA PRO A 31 -12.39 14.11 0.18
C PRO A 31 -10.98 13.62 0.58
N GLY A 32 -9.96 13.99 -0.20
CA GLY A 32 -8.56 13.64 0.09
C GLY A 32 -7.65 13.41 -1.13
N ALA A 33 -8.20 13.27 -2.34
CA ALA A 33 -7.39 13.13 -3.56
C ALA A 33 -6.57 14.40 -3.83
N GLN A 34 -5.24 14.30 -3.89
CA GLN A 34 -4.43 15.37 -4.46
C GLN A 34 -4.75 15.48 -5.96
N SER A 35 -5.04 16.69 -6.44
CA SER A 35 -5.24 16.96 -7.86
C SER A 35 -3.96 16.59 -8.65
N PRO A 36 -4.09 16.05 -9.88
CA PRO A 36 -2.93 15.74 -10.70
C PRO A 36 -2.08 16.99 -10.96
N ALA A 37 -0.76 16.82 -11.04
CA ALA A 37 0.20 17.90 -11.35
C ALA A 37 0.05 18.47 -12.78
N TYR A 38 -0.89 17.94 -13.56
CA TYR A 38 -1.19 18.32 -14.93
C TYR A 38 -2.71 18.47 -15.14
N SER A 39 -3.11 19.36 -16.05
CA SER A 39 -4.49 19.44 -16.56
C SER A 39 -4.60 18.74 -17.89
N ILE A 40 -5.78 18.18 -18.18
CA ILE A 40 -6.15 17.67 -19.50
C ILE A 40 -7.28 18.55 -20.02
N GLU A 41 -7.04 19.22 -21.14
CA GLU A 41 -7.97 20.19 -21.71
C GLU A 41 -8.33 19.79 -23.14
N LEU A 42 -9.59 20.01 -23.54
CA LEU A 42 -9.99 19.86 -24.94
C LEU A 42 -9.38 21.00 -25.75
N LEU A 43 -8.54 20.67 -26.73
CA LEU A 43 -7.94 21.64 -27.65
C LEU A 43 -8.81 21.83 -28.90
N ALA A 44 -9.27 20.72 -29.49
CA ALA A 44 -10.06 20.75 -30.72
C ALA A 44 -10.99 19.54 -30.81
N SER A 45 -12.09 19.69 -31.55
CA SER A 45 -12.99 18.59 -31.93
C SER A 45 -12.89 18.41 -33.44
N LEU A 46 -12.37 17.26 -33.86
CA LEU A 46 -12.08 16.93 -35.26
C LEU A 46 -12.58 15.51 -35.56
N PRO A 47 -13.07 15.22 -36.77
CA PRO A 47 -13.48 13.86 -37.14
C PRO A 47 -12.25 12.96 -37.26
N TRP A 48 -12.19 11.84 -36.53
CA TRP A 48 -11.11 10.83 -36.66
C TRP A 48 -9.67 11.40 -36.72
N PRO A 49 -9.21 12.13 -35.69
CA PRO A 49 -7.86 12.70 -35.63
C PRO A 49 -6.81 11.61 -35.46
N ALA A 50 -6.13 11.25 -36.55
CA ALA A 50 -5.22 10.11 -36.61
C ALA A 50 -3.74 10.43 -36.49
N GLU A 51 -3.35 11.69 -36.60
CA GLU A 51 -1.96 12.09 -36.49
C GLU A 51 -1.86 13.55 -36.00
N ILE A 52 -0.88 13.85 -35.15
CA ILE A 52 -0.65 15.20 -34.62
C ILE A 52 0.83 15.55 -34.75
N GLN A 53 1.14 16.63 -35.46
CA GLN A 53 2.51 17.17 -35.54
C GLN A 53 2.50 18.65 -35.22
N CYS A 54 3.35 19.09 -34.28
CA CYS A 54 3.40 20.48 -33.86
C CYS A 54 4.72 21.14 -34.27
N ALA A 55 4.62 22.33 -34.86
CA ALA A 55 5.76 23.12 -35.29
C ALA A 55 6.41 23.88 -34.11
N PRO A 56 7.68 24.32 -34.28
CA PRO A 56 8.38 25.12 -33.26
C PRO A 56 7.67 26.42 -32.86
N ASP A 57 6.79 26.94 -33.70
CA ASP A 57 5.97 28.14 -33.43
C ASP A 57 4.64 27.82 -32.72
N SER A 58 4.50 26.61 -32.18
CA SER A 58 3.33 26.11 -31.44
C SER A 58 2.05 25.91 -32.26
N ARG A 59 2.10 26.08 -33.59
CA ARG A 59 1.03 25.61 -34.49
C ARG A 59 1.05 24.08 -34.53
N CYS A 60 -0.12 23.45 -34.46
CA CYS A 60 -0.25 22.01 -34.59
C CYS A 60 -1.04 21.65 -35.84
N PHE A 61 -0.62 20.59 -36.51
CA PHE A 61 -1.24 20.08 -37.71
C PHE A 61 -1.81 18.70 -37.39
N VAL A 62 -3.09 18.51 -37.67
CA VAL A 62 -3.81 17.28 -37.36
C VAL A 62 -4.35 16.67 -38.63
N ALA A 63 -3.97 15.43 -38.90
CA ALA A 63 -4.58 14.68 -39.98
C ALA A 63 -5.84 13.97 -39.52
N THR A 64 -6.86 14.02 -40.37
CA THR A 64 -8.13 13.31 -40.16
C THR A 64 -8.33 12.30 -41.26
N VAL A 65 -8.66 11.06 -40.89
CA VAL A 65 -8.73 9.92 -41.83
C VAL A 65 -9.94 10.03 -42.74
N HIS A 66 -11.13 10.20 -42.17
CA HIS A 66 -12.38 10.36 -42.91
C HIS A 66 -13.40 11.15 -42.07
N ASP A 67 -14.22 11.96 -42.75
CA ASP A 67 -15.32 12.70 -42.16
C ASP A 67 -16.65 12.31 -42.83
N PRO A 68 -17.54 11.55 -42.15
CA PRO A 68 -18.84 11.19 -42.70
C PRO A 68 -19.71 12.41 -43.04
N ALA A 69 -19.50 13.56 -42.39
CA ALA A 69 -20.21 14.79 -42.69
C ALA A 69 -19.67 15.51 -43.93
N ASP A 70 -18.49 15.13 -44.43
CA ASP A 70 -17.83 15.69 -45.62
C ASP A 70 -17.48 14.61 -46.65
N GLU A 71 -18.44 13.74 -46.98
CA GLU A 71 -18.30 12.69 -48.02
C GLU A 71 -17.10 11.75 -47.77
N GLU A 72 -16.83 11.42 -46.50
CA GLU A 72 -15.72 10.56 -46.06
C GLU A 72 -14.33 11.09 -46.49
N ARG A 73 -14.16 12.41 -46.63
CA ARG A 73 -12.89 13.00 -47.06
C ARG A 73 -11.87 13.07 -45.93
N SER A 74 -10.62 12.75 -46.24
CA SER A 74 -9.47 13.07 -45.37
C SER A 74 -9.15 14.56 -45.40
N ALA A 75 -8.53 15.07 -44.35
CA ALA A 75 -8.11 16.48 -44.29
C ALA A 75 -6.86 16.68 -43.43
N ILE A 76 -6.17 17.80 -43.65
CA ILE A 76 -5.16 18.33 -42.73
C ILE A 76 -5.72 19.62 -42.13
N TRP A 77 -5.79 19.66 -40.81
CA TRP A 77 -6.23 20.81 -40.03
C TRP A 77 -5.06 21.50 -39.38
N LEU A 78 -4.96 22.81 -39.55
CA LEU A 78 -4.11 23.68 -38.75
C LEU A 78 -4.87 24.12 -37.50
N ILE A 79 -4.31 23.79 -36.34
CA ILE A 79 -4.72 24.26 -35.04
C ILE A 79 -3.73 25.33 -34.61
N GLN A 80 -4.22 26.56 -34.48
CA GLN A 80 -3.44 27.69 -33.96
C GLN A 80 -3.23 27.53 -32.44
N PRO A 81 -2.25 28.23 -31.84
CA PRO A 81 -2.00 28.18 -30.40
C PRO A 81 -3.22 28.54 -29.53
N ASP A 82 -4.14 29.36 -30.05
CA ASP A 82 -5.39 29.77 -29.40
C ASP A 82 -6.54 28.74 -29.55
N GLY A 83 -6.29 27.62 -30.22
CA GLY A 83 -7.26 26.56 -30.49
C GLY A 83 -8.14 26.81 -31.73
N SER A 84 -7.97 27.92 -32.44
CA SER A 84 -8.68 28.15 -33.70
C SER A 84 -8.24 27.16 -34.77
N GLN A 85 -9.20 26.67 -35.55
CA GLN A 85 -9.02 25.57 -36.50
C GLN A 85 -9.21 26.08 -37.93
N GLN A 86 -8.28 25.73 -38.82
CA GLN A 86 -8.36 26.01 -40.24
C GLN A 86 -8.05 24.74 -41.03
N ARG A 87 -8.90 24.37 -41.99
CA ARG A 87 -8.61 23.27 -42.91
C ARG A 87 -7.59 23.72 -43.95
N LEU A 88 -6.40 23.11 -43.96
CA LEU A 88 -5.33 23.40 -44.91
C LEU A 88 -5.43 22.56 -46.18
N TYR A 89 -5.79 21.30 -46.03
CA TYR A 89 -5.92 20.36 -47.13
C TYR A 89 -7.25 19.61 -47.01
N ARG A 90 -7.89 19.40 -48.16
CA ARG A 90 -9.10 18.57 -48.29
C ARG A 90 -8.84 17.53 -49.36
N GLY A 91 -8.81 16.28 -48.94
CA GLY A 91 -8.57 15.14 -49.80
C GLY A 91 -9.77 14.77 -50.68
N PRO A 92 -9.57 13.80 -51.57
CA PRO A 92 -10.66 13.18 -52.32
C PRO A 92 -11.62 12.39 -51.40
N SER A 93 -12.84 12.14 -51.88
CA SER A 93 -13.86 11.37 -51.17
C SER A 93 -13.58 9.87 -51.27
N TYR A 94 -13.82 9.14 -50.19
CA TYR A 94 -13.68 7.68 -50.16
C TYR A 94 -15.05 6.99 -50.26
N ASP A 95 -15.07 5.77 -50.78
CA ASP A 95 -16.21 4.88 -50.61
C ASP A 95 -16.23 4.38 -49.15
N PRO A 96 -17.29 4.64 -48.36
CA PRO A 96 -17.36 4.21 -46.96
C PRO A 96 -17.22 2.70 -46.76
N THR A 97 -17.46 1.90 -47.80
CA THR A 97 -17.31 0.43 -47.74
C THR A 97 -15.86 -0.05 -47.91
N LEU A 98 -14.93 0.84 -48.25
CA LEU A 98 -13.53 0.54 -48.57
C LEU A 98 -12.52 1.23 -47.65
N LEU A 99 -13.00 1.76 -46.51
CA LEU A 99 -12.19 2.60 -45.62
C LEU A 99 -11.11 1.80 -44.90
N GLY A 100 -11.43 0.73 -44.16
CA GLY A 100 -10.43 -0.03 -43.40
C GLY A 100 -9.47 0.88 -42.62
N GLU A 101 -8.16 0.72 -42.82
CA GLU A 101 -7.08 1.59 -42.31
C GLU A 101 -6.69 2.72 -43.28
N LYS A 102 -7.36 2.85 -44.44
CA LYS A 102 -7.04 3.83 -45.47
C LYS A 102 -7.41 5.24 -45.04
N GLY A 103 -6.61 6.19 -45.50
CA GLY A 103 -6.89 7.62 -45.41
C GLY A 103 -5.58 8.38 -45.28
N LEU A 104 -5.65 9.56 -44.67
CA LEU A 104 -4.45 10.29 -44.25
C LEU A 104 -4.09 9.87 -42.83
N THR A 105 -2.96 9.20 -42.70
CA THR A 105 -2.58 8.48 -41.48
C THR A 105 -1.17 8.80 -41.02
N GLY A 106 -0.32 9.47 -41.81
CA GLY A 106 0.99 9.91 -41.34
C GLY A 106 1.25 11.37 -41.70
N LEU A 107 1.97 12.07 -40.85
CA LEU A 107 2.33 13.47 -41.00
C LEU A 107 3.72 13.65 -40.40
N ALA A 108 4.56 14.45 -41.02
CA ALA A 108 5.83 14.86 -40.46
C ALA A 108 6.17 16.27 -40.95
N LEU A 109 6.81 17.07 -40.11
CA LEU A 109 7.33 18.36 -40.52
C LEU A 109 8.70 18.18 -41.20
N HIS A 110 9.07 19.10 -42.09
CA HIS A 110 10.46 19.18 -42.53
C HIS A 110 11.39 19.34 -41.30
N PRO A 111 12.54 18.63 -41.21
CA PRO A 111 13.44 18.73 -40.03
C PRO A 111 13.84 20.16 -39.67
N ARG A 112 13.95 20.98 -40.70
CA ARG A 112 14.27 22.41 -40.62
C ARG A 112 13.04 23.27 -40.92
N PHE A 113 11.90 22.96 -40.31
CA PHE A 113 10.60 23.57 -40.62
C PHE A 113 10.60 25.10 -40.60
N ALA A 114 11.40 25.72 -39.72
CA ALA A 114 11.54 27.17 -39.66
C ALA A 114 12.19 27.78 -40.93
N GLN A 115 12.93 26.99 -41.70
CA GLN A 115 13.59 27.38 -42.96
C GLN A 115 12.80 26.93 -44.18
N ASP A 116 12.15 25.76 -44.09
CA ASP A 116 11.22 25.25 -45.11
C ASP A 116 9.95 24.72 -44.44
N ASP A 117 8.85 25.47 -44.52
CA ASP A 117 7.59 25.19 -43.82
C ASP A 117 6.75 24.08 -44.50
N ARG A 118 7.43 23.12 -45.14
CA ARG A 118 6.79 21.95 -45.74
C ARG A 118 6.41 20.93 -44.69
N LEU A 119 5.22 20.38 -44.88
CA LEU A 119 4.73 19.18 -44.22
C LEU A 119 4.76 18.04 -45.23
N PHE A 120 5.14 16.86 -44.76
CA PHE A 120 5.01 15.61 -45.49
C PHE A 120 3.85 14.83 -44.90
N PHE A 121 3.06 14.19 -45.74
CA PHE A 121 1.99 13.32 -45.28
C PHE A 121 1.91 12.04 -46.07
N TYR A 122 1.58 10.96 -45.35
CA TYR A 122 1.38 9.64 -45.87
C TYR A 122 -0.12 9.37 -45.94
N TRP A 123 -0.57 8.91 -47.09
CA TRP A 123 -1.97 8.61 -47.30
C TRP A 123 -2.20 7.56 -48.37
N ASN A 124 -3.40 6.98 -48.38
CA ASN A 124 -3.82 6.00 -49.39
C ASN A 124 -4.90 6.61 -50.28
N PRO A 125 -4.61 7.03 -51.52
CA PRO A 125 -5.65 7.59 -52.38
C PRO A 125 -6.84 6.62 -52.58
N PRO A 126 -8.07 7.14 -52.72
CA PRO A 126 -9.24 6.29 -52.87
C PRO A 126 -9.18 5.50 -54.17
N ASN A 127 -9.36 4.20 -54.06
CA ASN A 127 -9.62 3.32 -55.19
C ASN A 127 -11.05 3.59 -55.67
N HIS A 128 -11.28 3.70 -56.97
CA HIS A 128 -12.62 3.84 -57.54
C HIS A 128 -13.43 2.54 -57.47
N SER A 129 -12.79 1.41 -57.17
CA SER A 129 -13.42 0.09 -56.97
C SER A 129 -12.54 -0.89 -56.18
N ARG A 130 -13.12 -1.98 -55.68
CA ARG A 130 -12.37 -3.13 -55.09
C ARG A 130 -11.42 -3.82 -56.07
N SER A 131 -11.52 -3.52 -57.37
CA SER A 131 -10.67 -4.08 -58.42
C SER A 131 -9.46 -3.21 -58.79
N GLU A 132 -9.25 -2.09 -58.10
CA GLU A 132 -8.04 -1.29 -58.21
C GLU A 132 -7.11 -1.60 -57.03
N PRO A 133 -5.79 -1.77 -57.27
CA PRO A 133 -4.85 -2.10 -56.22
C PRO A 133 -4.66 -0.91 -55.28
N THR A 134 -4.64 -1.17 -53.98
CA THR A 134 -4.28 -0.19 -52.95
C THR A 134 -2.79 0.16 -53.07
N TYR A 135 -2.51 1.45 -52.97
CA TYR A 135 -1.17 2.00 -52.92
C TYR A 135 -1.10 3.11 -51.88
N SER A 136 0.11 3.49 -51.51
CA SER A 136 0.34 4.58 -50.57
C SER A 136 1.21 5.65 -51.19
N VAL A 137 0.93 6.90 -50.84
CA VAL A 137 1.60 8.06 -51.38
C VAL A 137 2.19 8.88 -50.27
N ILE A 138 3.42 9.36 -50.48
CA ILE A 138 4.00 10.44 -49.70
C ILE A 138 3.80 11.72 -50.50
N SER A 139 3.14 12.69 -49.90
CA SER A 139 2.93 14.01 -50.48
C SER A 139 3.56 15.08 -49.60
N SER A 140 3.82 16.26 -50.17
CA SER A 140 4.17 17.46 -49.41
C SER A 140 3.21 18.61 -49.67
N ILE A 141 3.06 19.49 -48.70
CA ILE A 141 2.31 20.75 -48.79
C ILE A 141 2.98 21.81 -47.91
N ARG A 142 2.85 23.10 -48.22
CA ARG A 142 3.32 24.18 -47.33
C ARG A 142 2.31 24.48 -46.23
N SER A 143 2.76 25.16 -45.18
CA SER A 143 1.93 25.45 -44.00
C SER A 143 0.75 26.40 -44.25
N ASP A 144 0.74 27.08 -45.40
CA ASP A 144 -0.36 27.91 -45.90
C ASP A 144 -1.34 27.16 -46.82
N GLY A 145 -1.11 25.86 -47.05
CA GLY A 145 -1.91 25.02 -47.95
C GLY A 145 -1.51 25.10 -49.43
N SER A 146 -0.48 25.87 -49.78
CA SER A 146 0.04 25.97 -51.13
C SER A 146 1.02 24.83 -51.47
N ASP A 147 1.37 24.72 -52.75
CA ASP A 147 2.46 23.88 -53.25
C ASP A 147 2.33 22.37 -52.91
N TYR A 148 1.10 21.85 -53.02
CA TYR A 148 0.83 20.41 -52.94
C TYR A 148 1.58 19.64 -54.03
N ARG A 149 2.30 18.57 -53.64
CA ARG A 149 3.04 17.67 -54.54
C ARG A 149 2.97 16.23 -54.06
N GLU A 150 2.85 15.29 -54.98
CA GLU A 150 3.08 13.86 -54.72
C GLU A 150 4.56 13.54 -54.98
N LEU A 151 5.23 12.95 -54.00
CA LEU A 151 6.68 12.76 -54.01
C LEU A 151 7.08 11.31 -54.29
N TRP A 152 6.32 10.35 -53.76
CA TRP A 152 6.63 8.93 -53.90
C TRP A 152 5.38 8.07 -53.78
N ASN A 153 5.33 6.96 -54.53
CA ASN A 153 4.23 6.00 -54.51
C ASN A 153 4.74 4.57 -54.25
N PHE A 154 4.12 3.88 -53.30
CA PHE A 154 4.33 2.47 -53.00
C PHE A 154 3.20 1.63 -53.61
N THR A 155 3.47 1.04 -54.77
CA THR A 155 2.52 0.17 -55.46
C THR A 155 2.74 -1.28 -55.05
N THR A 156 1.68 -1.94 -54.58
CA THR A 156 1.78 -3.27 -53.95
C THR A 156 1.12 -4.38 -54.77
N GLY A 157 0.22 -4.02 -55.68
CA GLY A 157 -0.66 -4.96 -56.38
C GLY A 157 -1.70 -5.64 -55.47
N SER A 158 -1.75 -5.28 -54.18
CA SER A 158 -2.74 -5.77 -53.22
C SER A 158 -4.06 -5.00 -53.36
N PHE A 159 -5.18 -5.65 -53.05
CA PHE A 159 -6.53 -5.05 -53.13
C PHE A 159 -7.16 -4.83 -51.74
N THR A 160 -6.38 -4.99 -50.67
CA THR A 160 -6.85 -4.93 -49.29
C THR A 160 -6.96 -3.49 -48.77
N ASP A 161 -7.72 -3.32 -47.71
CA ASP A 161 -7.89 -2.09 -46.93
C ASP A 161 -7.29 -2.21 -45.50
N ALA A 162 -6.49 -3.25 -45.24
CA ALA A 162 -5.84 -3.52 -43.97
C ALA A 162 -4.31 -3.51 -44.10
N HIS A 163 -3.63 -3.17 -43.01
CA HIS A 163 -2.18 -3.05 -42.91
C HIS A 163 -1.59 -2.00 -43.83
N VAL A 164 -2.24 -0.84 -43.87
CA VAL A 164 -1.91 0.29 -44.75
C VAL A 164 -1.72 1.60 -44.01
N ALA A 165 -1.94 1.62 -42.69
CA ALA A 165 -1.89 2.82 -41.87
C ALA A 165 -0.57 3.58 -42.00
N GLY A 166 0.59 2.94 -41.81
CA GLY A 166 1.90 3.54 -42.03
C GLY A 166 2.17 4.84 -41.23
N GLY A 167 3.40 5.34 -41.29
CA GLY A 167 3.83 6.48 -40.46
C GLY A 167 5.08 7.15 -40.98
N LEU A 168 5.31 8.40 -40.58
CA LEU A 168 6.40 9.24 -41.05
C LEU A 168 7.19 9.82 -39.87
N VAL A 169 8.52 9.85 -39.98
CA VAL A 169 9.36 10.67 -39.09
C VAL A 169 10.54 11.23 -39.85
N THR A 170 10.86 12.50 -39.64
CA THR A 170 11.96 13.19 -40.30
C THR A 170 13.10 13.47 -39.33
N TYR A 171 14.32 13.61 -39.86
CA TYR A 171 15.48 14.03 -39.08
C TYR A 171 16.55 14.63 -39.97
N SER A 172 17.46 15.40 -39.37
CA SER A 172 18.69 15.85 -40.04
C SER A 172 19.89 15.10 -39.48
N GLU A 173 20.80 14.71 -40.35
CA GLU A 173 22.08 14.09 -39.97
C GLU A 173 23.17 14.52 -40.95
N ASN A 174 24.32 14.97 -40.43
CA ASN A 174 25.48 15.37 -41.23
C ASN A 174 25.20 16.39 -42.35
N GLY A 175 24.22 17.27 -42.15
CA GLY A 175 23.84 18.31 -43.13
C GLY A 175 22.85 17.84 -44.20
N HIS A 176 22.39 16.59 -44.13
CA HIS A 176 21.35 16.02 -44.97
C HIS A 176 20.04 15.88 -44.18
N ASP A 177 18.91 15.97 -44.87
CA ASP A 177 17.58 15.80 -44.30
C ASP A 177 16.97 14.49 -44.79
N TYR A 178 16.43 13.71 -43.88
CA TYR A 178 15.94 12.35 -44.14
C TYR A 178 14.51 12.18 -43.67
N LEU A 179 13.81 11.24 -44.31
CA LEU A 179 12.47 10.80 -43.99
C LEU A 179 12.44 9.28 -43.85
N PHE A 180 12.05 8.79 -42.68
CA PHE A 180 11.64 7.40 -42.50
C PHE A 180 10.15 7.22 -42.77
N VAL A 181 9.79 6.09 -43.36
CA VAL A 181 8.44 5.76 -43.78
C VAL A 181 8.13 4.32 -43.37
N ALA A 182 7.16 4.13 -42.49
CA ALA A 182 6.62 2.82 -42.13
C ALA A 182 5.59 2.37 -43.18
N ILE A 183 5.75 1.15 -43.70
CA ILE A 183 4.88 0.55 -44.70
C ILE A 183 4.47 -0.84 -44.22
N GLY A 184 3.16 -1.03 -43.99
CA GLY A 184 2.59 -2.34 -43.65
C GLY A 184 2.64 -3.33 -44.82
N GLU A 185 2.21 -4.57 -44.57
CA GLU A 185 2.30 -5.65 -45.55
C GLU A 185 1.08 -5.80 -46.48
N TYR A 186 0.04 -4.96 -46.28
CA TYR A 186 -1.18 -4.92 -47.10
C TYR A 186 -1.93 -6.26 -47.16
N GLY A 187 -1.85 -7.10 -46.13
CA GLY A 187 -2.49 -8.42 -46.09
C GLY A 187 -2.06 -9.37 -47.21
N ALA A 188 -0.95 -9.09 -47.90
CA ALA A 188 -0.48 -9.79 -49.10
C ALA A 188 0.93 -10.39 -48.93
N GLY A 189 1.53 -10.25 -47.75
CA GLY A 189 2.89 -10.68 -47.42
C GLY A 189 3.97 -9.84 -48.09
N GLY A 190 5.18 -10.41 -48.19
CA GLY A 190 6.33 -9.74 -48.80
C GLY A 190 7.25 -9.01 -47.81
N SER A 191 6.97 -9.06 -46.50
CA SER A 191 7.79 -8.43 -45.46
C SER A 191 9.25 -8.89 -45.42
N GLN A 192 9.55 -10.11 -45.90
CA GLN A 192 10.92 -10.63 -46.06
C GLN A 192 11.50 -10.42 -47.47
N ASP A 193 10.66 -10.14 -48.47
CA ASP A 193 11.07 -9.98 -49.86
C ASP A 193 11.58 -8.55 -50.08
N VAL A 194 12.87 -8.42 -50.38
CA VAL A 194 13.53 -7.12 -50.58
C VAL A 194 13.26 -6.52 -51.96
N THR A 195 12.66 -7.28 -52.89
CA THR A 195 12.22 -6.77 -54.20
C THR A 195 10.86 -6.05 -54.11
N LYS A 196 10.27 -6.04 -52.92
CA LYS A 196 8.95 -5.53 -52.59
C LYS A 196 9.02 -4.43 -51.53
N THR A 197 8.03 -3.54 -51.54
CA THR A 197 7.94 -2.40 -50.59
C THR A 197 7.16 -2.75 -49.32
N GLN A 198 6.38 -3.82 -49.34
CA GLN A 198 5.48 -4.23 -48.26
C GLN A 198 6.23 -4.68 -47.00
N GLY A 199 5.74 -4.26 -45.83
CA GLY A 199 6.20 -4.74 -44.51
C GLY A 199 7.61 -4.29 -44.14
N LYS A 200 7.92 -3.02 -44.41
CA LYS A 200 9.28 -2.43 -44.32
C LYS A 200 9.24 -1.08 -43.62
N ILE A 201 10.40 -0.68 -43.10
CA ILE A 201 10.72 0.74 -42.92
C ILE A 201 11.60 1.16 -44.09
N HIS A 202 11.21 2.25 -44.77
CA HIS A 202 11.98 2.88 -45.84
C HIS A 202 12.66 4.15 -45.32
N ARG A 203 13.82 4.50 -45.89
CA ARG A 203 14.52 5.77 -45.67
C ARG A 203 14.77 6.48 -46.98
N PHE A 204 14.40 7.75 -47.03
CA PHE A 204 14.66 8.66 -48.14
C PHE A 204 15.48 9.86 -47.67
N GLU A 205 16.33 10.38 -48.55
CA GLU A 205 16.86 11.74 -48.45
C GLU A 205 15.85 12.70 -49.07
N ILE A 206 15.62 13.83 -48.39
CA ILE A 206 14.76 14.92 -48.83
C ILE A 206 15.63 15.87 -49.65
N ILE A 207 15.45 15.87 -50.97
CA ILE A 207 16.21 16.71 -51.89
C ILE A 207 15.27 17.72 -52.53
N THR A 208 15.20 18.91 -51.92
CA THR A 208 14.35 20.03 -52.34
C THR A 208 12.85 19.66 -52.39
N ASP A 209 12.37 19.20 -53.54
CA ASP A 209 10.99 18.82 -53.81
C ASP A 209 10.86 17.37 -54.29
N THR A 210 11.86 16.54 -54.02
CA THR A 210 11.89 15.11 -54.37
C THR A 210 12.40 14.24 -53.23
N LEU A 211 12.09 12.95 -53.29
CA LEU A 211 12.65 11.93 -52.40
C LEU A 211 13.59 11.03 -53.19
N GLN A 212 14.77 10.78 -52.64
CA GLN A 212 15.76 9.88 -53.24
C GLN A 212 16.22 8.84 -52.23
N ALA A 213 16.42 7.59 -52.66
CA ALA A 213 17.01 6.57 -51.79
C ALA A 213 18.48 6.91 -51.50
N PRO A 214 18.89 7.05 -50.23
CA PRO A 214 20.28 7.27 -49.86
C PRO A 214 21.17 6.09 -50.27
N SER A 215 22.34 6.37 -50.82
CA SER A 215 23.28 5.34 -51.29
C SER A 215 23.85 4.44 -50.18
N ASP A 216 23.76 4.91 -48.93
CA ASP A 216 24.16 4.19 -47.72
C ASP A 216 23.01 3.40 -47.09
N ASN A 217 21.84 3.28 -47.74
CA ASN A 217 20.82 2.33 -47.30
C ASN A 217 21.33 0.89 -47.38
N PRO A 218 20.93 0.01 -46.44
CA PRO A 218 21.47 -1.36 -46.34
C PRO A 218 21.22 -2.23 -47.58
N PHE A 219 20.15 -1.95 -48.34
CA PHE A 219 19.80 -2.72 -49.53
C PHE A 219 20.04 -1.98 -50.86
N TYR A 220 20.69 -0.81 -50.83
CA TYR A 220 20.84 0.06 -52.00
C TYR A 220 21.54 -0.63 -53.18
N ASN A 221 22.61 -1.37 -52.90
CA ASN A 221 23.42 -2.08 -53.90
C ASN A 221 23.03 -3.55 -54.07
N THR A 222 21.95 -4.00 -53.44
CA THR A 222 21.48 -5.39 -53.55
C THR A 222 20.73 -5.55 -54.88
N PRO A 223 21.13 -6.50 -55.75
CA PRO A 223 20.47 -6.68 -57.04
C PRO A 223 18.95 -6.89 -56.90
N ASN A 224 18.18 -6.12 -57.66
CA ASN A 224 16.70 -6.13 -57.67
C ASN A 224 16.01 -5.73 -56.36
N ALA A 225 16.75 -5.34 -55.31
CA ALA A 225 16.15 -4.86 -54.08
C ALA A 225 15.63 -3.42 -54.25
N VAL A 226 14.57 -3.09 -53.51
CA VAL A 226 14.08 -1.72 -53.39
C VAL A 226 15.10 -0.93 -52.58
N GLN A 227 15.74 0.03 -53.23
CA GLN A 227 16.90 0.76 -52.68
C GLN A 227 16.58 1.61 -51.45
N SER A 228 15.31 1.99 -51.27
CA SER A 228 14.88 2.78 -50.11
C SER A 228 14.70 1.95 -48.84
N ILE A 229 14.79 0.62 -48.88
CA ILE A 229 14.58 -0.22 -47.68
C ILE A 229 15.68 0.06 -46.64
N TRP A 230 15.24 0.31 -45.42
CA TRP A 230 16.08 0.42 -44.23
C TRP A 230 16.01 -0.83 -43.36
N ALA A 231 14.82 -1.38 -43.15
CA ALA A 231 14.60 -2.58 -42.33
C ALA A 231 13.43 -3.41 -42.87
N VAL A 232 13.41 -4.71 -42.54
CA VAL A 232 12.48 -5.71 -43.08
C VAL A 232 11.73 -6.46 -41.98
N GLY A 233 10.66 -7.17 -42.34
CA GLY A 233 10.00 -8.11 -41.43
C GLY A 233 8.96 -7.49 -40.50
N PHE A 234 8.30 -6.40 -40.91
CA PHE A 234 7.14 -5.84 -40.21
C PHE A 234 5.84 -6.35 -40.83
N ARG A 235 4.80 -6.51 -40.01
CA ARG A 235 3.42 -6.79 -40.37
C ARG A 235 2.67 -5.49 -40.62
N ASN A 236 2.40 -4.76 -39.55
CA ASN A 236 1.62 -3.52 -39.61
C ASN A 236 2.18 -2.48 -38.63
N PRO A 237 3.33 -1.87 -38.96
CA PRO A 237 3.85 -0.76 -38.20
C PRO A 237 2.96 0.47 -38.45
N PHE A 238 2.47 1.09 -37.38
CA PHE A 238 1.62 2.28 -37.46
C PHE A 238 2.47 3.54 -37.37
N ARG A 239 3.22 3.72 -36.27
CA ARG A 239 3.95 4.96 -35.99
C ARG A 239 5.41 4.72 -35.66
N LEU A 240 6.16 5.77 -35.95
CA LEU A 240 7.58 5.90 -35.70
C LEU A 240 7.76 7.21 -34.94
N THR A 241 8.47 7.17 -33.81
CA THR A 241 8.94 8.40 -33.17
C THR A 241 10.45 8.35 -33.03
N ARG A 242 11.09 9.52 -33.12
CA ARG A 242 12.52 9.65 -32.93
C ARG A 242 12.76 10.47 -31.69
N ASP A 243 13.44 9.87 -30.72
CA ASP A 243 13.94 10.57 -29.56
C ASP A 243 14.89 11.69 -30.03
N SER A 244 14.51 12.94 -29.73
CA SER A 244 15.26 14.11 -30.16
C SER A 244 16.60 14.26 -29.43
N VAL A 245 16.74 13.65 -28.25
CA VAL A 245 17.94 13.67 -27.41
C VAL A 245 18.89 12.54 -27.79
N THR A 246 18.40 11.30 -27.85
CA THR A 246 19.27 10.12 -28.11
C THR A 246 19.41 9.77 -29.58
N GLY A 247 18.49 10.24 -30.42
CA GLY A 247 18.42 9.93 -31.85
C GLY A 247 17.89 8.53 -32.18
N LYS A 248 17.51 7.74 -31.17
CA LYS A 248 16.89 6.43 -31.35
C LYS A 248 15.51 6.56 -31.97
N VAL A 249 15.17 5.62 -32.85
CA VAL A 249 13.85 5.55 -33.47
C VAL A 249 13.10 4.36 -32.88
N TYR A 250 11.93 4.64 -32.34
CA TYR A 250 11.01 3.63 -31.82
C TYR A 250 9.95 3.35 -32.87
N VAL A 251 9.57 2.07 -33.00
CA VAL A 251 8.57 1.59 -33.95
C VAL A 251 7.51 0.84 -33.19
N ASP A 252 6.25 1.21 -33.34
CA ASP A 252 5.15 0.35 -32.90
C ASP A 252 4.78 -0.66 -33.99
N GLU A 253 4.20 -1.78 -33.57
CA GLU A 253 3.70 -2.78 -34.50
C GLU A 253 2.50 -3.53 -33.94
N ASN A 254 1.47 -3.66 -34.78
CA ASN A 254 0.31 -4.52 -34.50
C ASN A 254 0.59 -5.94 -34.95
N GLY A 255 0.69 -6.86 -33.98
CA GLY A 255 0.86 -8.29 -34.27
C GLY A 255 -0.46 -8.97 -34.62
N PHE A 256 -0.46 -10.29 -34.72
CA PHE A 256 -1.64 -11.05 -35.12
C PHE A 256 -2.38 -11.70 -33.94
N THR A 257 -1.90 -12.84 -33.43
CA THR A 257 -2.70 -13.69 -32.52
C THR A 257 -2.51 -13.45 -31.01
N CYS A 258 -1.35 -12.96 -30.56
CA CYS A 258 -1.06 -12.92 -29.13
C CYS A 258 -0.39 -11.66 -28.59
N SER A 259 0.11 -10.76 -29.45
CA SER A 259 0.88 -9.61 -28.98
C SER A 259 1.01 -8.44 -29.95
N ASP A 260 0.96 -7.22 -29.43
CA ASP A 260 1.55 -6.05 -30.12
C ASP A 260 2.95 -5.76 -29.57
N ARG A 261 3.79 -5.13 -30.36
CA ARG A 261 5.22 -4.97 -30.03
C ARG A 261 5.68 -3.54 -30.24
N VAL A 262 6.67 -3.16 -29.44
CA VAL A 262 7.45 -1.94 -29.62
C VAL A 262 8.90 -2.34 -29.84
N TYR A 263 9.52 -1.74 -30.84
CA TYR A 263 10.88 -2.04 -31.26
C TYR A 263 11.75 -0.79 -31.27
N LEU A 264 13.07 -1.00 -31.14
CA LEU A 264 14.05 -0.02 -31.58
C LEU A 264 14.46 -0.32 -33.02
N LEU A 265 14.43 0.70 -33.87
CA LEU A 265 14.79 0.57 -35.28
C LEU A 265 16.32 0.43 -35.44
N VAL A 266 16.75 -0.64 -36.08
CA VAL A 266 18.16 -0.93 -36.38
C VAL A 266 18.36 -0.98 -37.89
N ARG A 267 19.50 -0.44 -38.36
CA ARG A 267 19.87 -0.46 -39.79
C ARG A 267 19.98 -1.89 -40.30
N GLY A 268 19.17 -2.25 -41.29
CA GLY A 268 19.15 -3.58 -41.89
C GLY A 268 18.50 -4.66 -41.02
N GLY A 269 17.88 -4.27 -39.89
CA GLY A 269 17.24 -5.20 -38.96
C GLY A 269 16.11 -6.00 -39.62
N ASN A 270 15.91 -7.22 -39.11
CA ASN A 270 14.82 -8.11 -39.51
C ASN A 270 13.93 -8.40 -38.30
N TYR A 271 12.69 -7.96 -38.37
CA TYR A 271 11.70 -8.05 -37.28
C TYR A 271 10.81 -9.29 -37.40
N GLY A 272 11.11 -10.15 -38.38
CA GLY A 272 10.70 -11.55 -38.40
C GLY A 272 9.35 -11.85 -39.01
N TRP A 273 8.42 -10.90 -39.19
CA TRP A 273 7.13 -11.20 -39.81
C TRP A 273 7.29 -11.67 -41.28
N PRO A 274 6.51 -12.69 -41.74
CA PRO A 274 5.59 -13.55 -40.98
C PRO A 274 6.24 -14.83 -40.44
N LEU A 275 7.57 -14.97 -40.58
CA LEU A 275 8.30 -16.16 -40.16
C LEU A 275 8.35 -16.29 -38.63
N TRP A 276 8.23 -15.18 -37.92
CA TRP A 276 8.21 -15.08 -36.47
C TRP A 276 7.01 -14.27 -35.98
N ASP A 277 5.99 -15.00 -35.54
CA ASP A 277 4.79 -14.49 -34.84
C ASP A 277 4.38 -15.44 -33.69
N ALA A 278 5.20 -16.46 -33.42
CA ALA A 278 5.04 -17.29 -32.23
C ALA A 278 5.45 -16.44 -31.03
N CYS A 279 4.62 -16.41 -29.98
CA CYS A 279 4.78 -15.60 -28.77
C CYS A 279 5.98 -16.04 -27.89
N GLN A 280 7.10 -16.40 -28.50
CA GLN A 280 8.35 -16.88 -27.94
C GLN A 280 9.49 -16.13 -28.61
N ASP A 281 10.51 -15.79 -27.85
CA ASP A 281 11.68 -15.08 -28.36
C ASP A 281 12.44 -15.97 -29.35
N ASP A 282 12.77 -15.42 -30.52
CA ASP A 282 13.66 -16.05 -31.50
C ASP A 282 14.88 -15.14 -31.71
N PRO A 283 16.07 -15.52 -31.21
CA PRO A 283 17.27 -14.69 -31.30
C PRO A 283 17.74 -14.43 -32.74
N GLY A 284 17.15 -15.09 -33.75
CA GLY A 284 17.39 -14.80 -35.17
C GLY A 284 16.78 -13.49 -35.67
N TYR A 285 15.91 -12.84 -34.89
CA TYR A 285 15.23 -11.59 -35.24
C TYR A 285 15.46 -10.50 -34.17
N GLU A 286 15.18 -9.25 -34.55
CA GLU A 286 15.24 -8.12 -33.61
C GLU A 286 14.15 -8.27 -32.54
N GLN A 287 14.53 -8.21 -31.27
CA GLN A 287 13.61 -8.42 -30.15
C GLN A 287 12.82 -7.15 -29.81
N PRO A 288 11.55 -7.28 -29.40
CA PRO A 288 10.78 -6.14 -28.91
C PRO A 288 11.37 -5.62 -27.59
N ILE A 289 11.37 -4.30 -27.43
CA ILE A 289 11.69 -3.65 -26.15
C ILE A 289 10.49 -3.62 -25.19
N TYR A 290 9.30 -3.91 -25.72
CA TYR A 290 8.07 -4.12 -24.97
C TYR A 290 7.05 -4.90 -25.80
N GLU A 291 6.24 -5.71 -25.13
CA GLU A 291 5.22 -6.54 -25.79
C GLU A 291 3.91 -6.52 -24.98
N PHE A 292 2.79 -6.23 -25.64
CA PHE A 292 1.47 -6.22 -25.01
C PHE A 292 0.76 -7.54 -25.22
N ARG A 293 0.45 -8.24 -24.14
CA ARG A 293 -0.35 -9.47 -24.14
C ARG A 293 -1.51 -9.34 -23.15
N PRO A 294 -2.77 -9.21 -23.59
CA PRO A 294 -3.24 -9.24 -24.98
C PRO A 294 -2.88 -7.99 -25.80
N ALA A 295 -2.96 -8.10 -27.13
CA ALA A 295 -2.76 -7.00 -28.06
C ALA A 295 -3.72 -5.82 -27.80
N MET A 296 -3.20 -4.60 -27.88
CA MET A 296 -3.92 -3.37 -27.54
C MET A 296 -4.38 -2.57 -28.77
N GLY A 297 -3.91 -2.96 -29.95
CA GLY A 297 -3.96 -2.22 -31.20
C GLY A 297 -3.18 -0.93 -31.08
N ILE A 298 -1.85 -0.98 -30.90
CA ILE A 298 -1.03 0.22 -30.75
C ILE A 298 -1.21 1.12 -31.98
N THR A 299 -1.54 2.40 -31.77
CA THR A 299 -1.77 3.33 -32.88
C THR A 299 -0.76 4.46 -32.97
N ASP A 300 -0.11 4.77 -31.84
CA ASP A 300 0.90 5.82 -31.79
C ASP A 300 1.85 5.65 -30.61
N ILE A 301 3.05 6.21 -30.77
CA ILE A 301 4.16 6.19 -29.84
C ILE A 301 4.87 7.56 -29.86
N GLU A 302 5.17 8.12 -28.70
CA GLU A 302 5.87 9.41 -28.60
C GLU A 302 6.88 9.43 -27.44
N VAL A 303 8.06 10.02 -27.63
CA VAL A 303 9.03 10.26 -26.56
C VAL A 303 8.86 11.68 -26.04
N TYR A 304 8.55 11.82 -24.75
CA TYR A 304 8.26 13.12 -24.16
C TYR A 304 9.52 13.80 -23.62
N HIS A 305 9.74 15.04 -24.06
CA HIS A 305 10.70 15.96 -23.48
C HIS A 305 10.05 17.32 -23.25
N GLY A 306 9.69 17.62 -22.00
CA GLY A 306 8.90 18.81 -21.67
C GLY A 306 8.92 19.20 -20.19
N PRO A 307 8.16 20.24 -19.80
CA PRO A 307 8.23 20.88 -18.47
C PRO A 307 7.67 20.01 -17.34
N LEU A 308 6.97 18.92 -17.63
CA LEU A 308 6.60 17.93 -16.62
C LEU A 308 7.84 17.09 -16.29
N GLU A 309 8.62 17.52 -15.29
CA GLU A 309 9.92 16.93 -14.93
C GLU A 309 9.83 15.41 -14.70
N ASP A 310 8.76 14.94 -14.05
CA ASP A 310 8.50 13.52 -13.83
C ASP A 310 8.28 12.70 -15.11
N TRP A 311 8.07 13.34 -16.27
CA TRP A 311 7.75 12.70 -17.54
C TRP A 311 8.89 12.78 -18.56
N ASP A 312 9.91 13.61 -18.32
CA ASP A 312 11.01 13.80 -19.24
C ASP A 312 11.73 12.46 -19.55
N GLY A 313 11.93 12.18 -20.84
CA GLY A 313 12.51 10.93 -21.34
C GLY A 313 11.60 9.70 -21.28
N LYS A 314 10.30 9.85 -20.95
CA LYS A 314 9.34 8.73 -20.98
C LYS A 314 8.75 8.50 -22.37
N VAL A 315 8.38 7.25 -22.62
CA VAL A 315 7.71 6.80 -23.85
C VAL A 315 6.21 6.69 -23.59
N PHE A 316 5.40 7.37 -24.39
CA PHE A 316 3.95 7.35 -24.33
C PHE A 316 3.37 6.51 -25.47
N LEU A 317 2.27 5.80 -25.20
CA LEU A 317 1.62 4.88 -26.14
C LEU A 317 0.11 5.04 -26.13
N CYS A 318 -0.49 4.94 -27.33
CA CYS A 318 -1.93 4.93 -27.58
C CYS A 318 -2.42 3.58 -28.11
N GLY A 319 -3.69 3.24 -27.87
CA GLY A 319 -4.27 1.98 -28.32
C GLY A 319 -5.70 2.10 -28.80
N PHE A 320 -5.96 1.55 -29.99
CA PHE A 320 -7.26 1.64 -30.68
C PHE A 320 -8.39 0.97 -29.89
N ASN A 321 -8.11 -0.13 -29.20
CA ASN A 321 -9.10 -0.97 -28.49
C ASN A 321 -9.58 -0.36 -27.15
N ALA A 322 -9.84 0.96 -27.14
CA ALA A 322 -10.32 1.76 -26.00
C ALA A 322 -9.37 1.77 -24.78
N GLN A 323 -8.07 1.78 -25.03
CA GLN A 323 -7.05 1.63 -23.99
C GLN A 323 -6.67 2.98 -23.35
N PRO A 324 -6.13 2.97 -22.13
CA PRO A 324 -5.61 4.18 -21.51
C PRO A 324 -4.39 4.73 -22.27
N LEU A 325 -4.18 6.04 -22.20
CA LEU A 325 -2.89 6.65 -22.50
C LEU A 325 -1.88 6.13 -21.47
N ARG A 326 -0.83 5.45 -21.93
CA ARG A 326 0.19 4.81 -21.08
C ARG A 326 1.52 5.53 -21.23
N ALA A 327 2.26 5.65 -20.14
CA ALA A 327 3.63 6.17 -20.10
C ALA A 327 4.56 5.12 -19.51
N PHE A 328 5.76 5.03 -20.06
CA PHE A 328 6.79 4.06 -19.69
C PHE A 328 8.11 4.75 -19.40
N SER A 329 8.83 4.23 -18.42
CA SER A 329 10.22 4.61 -18.19
C SER A 329 11.14 3.75 -19.06
N VAL A 330 12.22 4.32 -19.58
CA VAL A 330 13.22 3.58 -20.34
C VAL A 330 14.31 3.11 -19.37
N ALA A 331 14.47 1.79 -19.22
CA ALA A 331 15.53 1.20 -18.39
C ALA A 331 16.91 1.36 -19.06
N PRO A 332 18.03 1.19 -18.33
CA PRO A 332 19.38 1.29 -18.90
C PRO A 332 19.66 0.35 -20.09
N ASN A 333 18.94 -0.78 -20.16
CA ASN A 333 19.02 -1.75 -21.28
C ASN A 333 18.04 -1.44 -22.42
N ASN A 334 17.39 -0.28 -22.40
CA ASN A 334 16.36 0.19 -23.34
C ASN A 334 14.99 -0.49 -23.26
N LEU A 335 14.76 -1.40 -22.31
CA LEU A 335 13.42 -1.96 -22.12
C LEU A 335 12.48 -0.91 -21.55
N LEU A 336 11.22 -0.96 -21.96
CA LEU A 336 10.17 -0.13 -21.37
C LEU A 336 9.70 -0.79 -20.06
N VAL A 337 9.73 -0.04 -18.96
CA VAL A 337 9.39 -0.51 -17.61
C VAL A 337 8.55 0.53 -16.86
N ASN A 338 8.04 0.19 -15.68
CA ASN A 338 7.30 1.11 -14.81
C ASN A 338 6.13 1.80 -15.53
N GLU A 339 5.25 0.99 -16.11
CA GLU A 339 4.04 1.47 -16.80
C GLU A 339 3.17 2.32 -15.86
N ARG A 340 2.71 3.46 -16.37
CA ARG A 340 1.76 4.36 -15.70
C ARG A 340 0.61 4.72 -16.63
N ILE A 341 -0.62 4.62 -16.13
CA ILE A 341 -1.81 5.12 -16.82
C ILE A 341 -1.94 6.63 -16.59
N ILE A 342 -2.05 7.39 -17.67
CA ILE A 342 -2.12 8.87 -17.65
C ILE A 342 -3.56 9.36 -17.80
N ALA A 343 -4.33 8.72 -18.70
CA ALA A 343 -5.73 9.03 -18.95
C ALA A 343 -6.48 7.77 -19.43
N SER A 344 -7.75 7.61 -19.05
CA SER A 344 -8.58 6.43 -19.38
C SER A 344 -10.03 6.81 -19.68
N GLY A 345 -10.85 5.83 -20.10
CA GLY A 345 -12.27 6.05 -20.40
C GLY A 345 -12.49 7.05 -21.53
N GLY A 346 -13.53 7.89 -21.44
CA GLY A 346 -13.82 8.94 -22.43
C GLY A 346 -12.78 10.05 -22.57
N ALA A 347 -11.63 9.92 -21.90
CA ALA A 347 -10.45 10.78 -22.01
C ALA A 347 -9.16 9.97 -22.28
N GLY A 348 -9.23 8.67 -22.62
CA GLY A 348 -8.05 7.89 -23.02
C GLY A 348 -7.46 8.31 -24.36
N CYS A 349 -6.40 7.63 -24.82
CA CYS A 349 -5.83 7.87 -26.15
C CYS A 349 -6.08 6.68 -27.08
N ARG A 350 -6.59 6.97 -28.28
CA ARG A 350 -6.97 5.93 -29.27
C ARG A 350 -6.24 5.98 -30.59
N LEU A 351 -5.71 7.13 -31.00
CA LEU A 351 -5.23 7.28 -32.38
C LEU A 351 -3.88 7.99 -32.47
N ALA A 352 -3.73 9.17 -31.86
CA ALA A 352 -2.56 10.02 -32.10
C ALA A 352 -1.97 10.62 -30.83
N LEU A 353 -0.66 10.85 -30.85
CA LEU A 353 0.16 11.60 -29.91
C LEU A 353 0.88 12.72 -30.65
N GLY A 354 1.35 13.71 -29.89
CA GLY A 354 2.32 14.67 -30.41
C GLY A 354 2.76 15.63 -29.33
N THR A 355 4.00 16.10 -29.41
CA THR A 355 4.52 17.08 -28.45
C THR A 355 4.55 18.47 -29.09
N ARG A 356 3.99 19.47 -28.40
CA ARG A 356 4.05 20.86 -28.84
C ARG A 356 5.35 21.52 -28.36
N ALA A 357 5.78 22.58 -29.06
CA ALA A 357 7.02 23.29 -28.76
C ALA A 357 7.14 23.84 -27.33
N ASP A 358 6.03 24.06 -26.62
CA ASP A 358 6.01 24.43 -25.20
C ASP A 358 6.10 23.23 -24.25
N GLY A 359 6.36 22.04 -24.78
CA GLY A 359 6.45 20.77 -24.06
C GLY A 359 5.09 20.24 -23.58
N ALA A 360 3.97 20.75 -24.10
CA ALA A 360 2.67 20.15 -23.84
C ALA A 360 2.52 18.84 -24.64
N LEU A 361 2.03 17.78 -24.00
CA LEU A 361 1.71 16.53 -24.68
C LEU A 361 0.27 16.61 -25.22
N LEU A 362 0.07 16.32 -26.49
CA LEU A 362 -1.23 16.22 -27.13
C LEU A 362 -1.56 14.76 -27.37
N TYR A 363 -2.83 14.43 -27.28
CA TYR A 363 -3.31 13.11 -27.65
C TYR A 363 -4.72 13.18 -28.22
N SER A 364 -5.10 12.16 -28.99
CA SER A 364 -6.40 12.12 -29.63
C SER A 364 -7.27 10.95 -29.16
N TRP A 365 -8.57 11.24 -29.07
CA TRP A 365 -9.60 10.26 -28.76
C TRP A 365 -10.58 10.14 -29.91
N GLN A 366 -10.94 8.89 -30.22
CA GLN A 366 -11.95 8.55 -31.20
C GLN A 366 -13.24 8.10 -30.48
N GLY A 367 -14.32 8.85 -30.70
CA GLY A 367 -15.69 8.57 -30.24
C GLY A 367 -16.69 9.22 -31.23
N ASP A 368 -17.98 9.33 -30.88
CA ASP A 368 -19.02 9.92 -31.77
C ASP A 368 -18.65 11.31 -32.32
N GLN A 369 -17.83 12.06 -31.58
CA GLN A 369 -17.09 13.23 -32.03
C GLN A 369 -15.62 13.03 -31.62
N GLY A 370 -14.71 13.03 -32.59
CA GLY A 370 -13.28 12.92 -32.31
C GLY A 370 -12.76 14.19 -31.62
N ARG A 371 -11.78 14.02 -30.75
CA ARG A 371 -11.25 15.09 -29.89
C ARG A 371 -9.74 15.03 -29.84
N VAL A 372 -9.11 16.20 -29.81
CA VAL A 372 -7.69 16.40 -29.52
C VAL A 372 -7.60 17.06 -28.15
N PHE A 373 -6.94 16.39 -27.23
CA PHE A 373 -6.66 16.89 -25.90
C PHE A 373 -5.24 17.41 -25.82
N ILE A 374 -5.03 18.35 -24.91
CA ILE A 374 -3.71 18.85 -24.55
C ILE A 374 -3.49 18.69 -23.04
N ILE A 375 -2.32 18.17 -22.71
CA ILE A 375 -1.83 18.01 -21.35
C ILE A 375 -0.81 19.08 -21.06
N ARG A 376 -1.06 19.87 -20.02
CA ARG A 376 -0.17 20.94 -19.55
C ARG A 376 0.12 20.75 -18.06
N PRO A 377 1.23 21.29 -17.54
CA PRO A 377 1.36 21.50 -16.10
C PRO A 377 0.11 22.22 -15.59
N ALA A 378 -0.47 21.71 -14.50
CA ALA A 378 -1.67 22.33 -13.93
C ALA A 378 -1.30 23.77 -13.56
N ALA A 379 -2.11 24.74 -14.01
CA ALA A 379 -1.97 26.12 -13.56
C ALA A 379 -1.92 26.13 -12.01
N PRO A 380 -1.03 26.91 -11.37
CA PRO A 380 -0.97 26.98 -9.92
C PRO A 380 -2.35 27.43 -9.41
N GLN A 381 -3.13 26.48 -8.87
CA GLN A 381 -4.42 26.81 -8.31
C GLN A 381 -4.20 27.73 -7.09
N PRO A 382 -5.07 28.73 -6.84
CA PRO A 382 -5.08 29.43 -5.57
C PRO A 382 -5.35 28.39 -4.47
N ARG A 383 -4.29 27.92 -3.82
CA ARG A 383 -4.36 26.89 -2.80
C ARG A 383 -3.92 27.50 -1.49
N LEU A 384 -4.86 27.69 -0.59
CA LEU A 384 -4.60 28.15 0.76
C LEU A 384 -5.01 27.02 1.71
N ALA A 385 -4.10 26.57 2.57
CA ALA A 385 -4.46 25.69 3.68
C ALA A 385 -4.60 26.57 4.92
N ALA A 386 -5.79 26.61 5.50
CA ALA A 386 -6.04 27.37 6.71
C ALA A 386 -6.65 26.49 7.79
N VAL A 387 -6.10 26.56 8.99
CA VAL A 387 -6.56 25.78 10.15
C VAL A 387 -6.79 26.73 11.31
N LEU A 388 -8.06 26.84 11.72
CA LEU A 388 -8.43 27.51 12.97
C LEU A 388 -8.45 26.47 14.09
N SER A 389 -7.67 26.70 15.14
CA SER A 389 -7.51 25.81 16.28
C SER A 389 -7.67 26.55 17.60
N THR A 390 -7.90 25.79 18.66
CA THR A 390 -7.99 26.27 20.05
C THR A 390 -7.13 25.38 20.94
N ASP A 391 -6.56 25.94 22.01
CA ASP A 391 -5.80 25.17 23.02
C ASP A 391 -6.69 24.26 23.87
N THR A 392 -7.99 24.54 23.95
CA THR A 392 -8.98 23.68 24.60
C THR A 392 -10.33 23.68 23.89
N VAL A 393 -10.89 22.49 23.68
CA VAL A 393 -12.21 22.27 23.07
C VAL A 393 -13.33 22.09 24.10
N GLN A 394 -13.00 21.99 25.40
CA GLN A 394 -13.97 21.93 26.50
C GLN A 394 -13.57 22.81 27.70
N PRO A 395 -13.56 24.14 27.56
CA PRO A 395 -13.21 25.03 28.67
C PRO A 395 -14.28 25.02 29.76
N ALA A 396 -13.84 25.14 31.02
CA ALA A 396 -14.73 25.47 32.13
C ALA A 396 -15.20 26.93 32.03
N ALA A 397 -16.37 27.25 32.60
CA ALA A 397 -16.84 28.64 32.66
C ALA A 397 -15.79 29.55 33.34
N GLY A 398 -15.47 30.70 32.72
CA GLY A 398 -14.42 31.62 33.16
C GLY A 398 -12.99 31.23 32.77
N GLN A 399 -12.77 30.06 32.15
CA GLN A 399 -11.44 29.65 31.67
C GLN A 399 -11.02 30.48 30.44
N ARG A 400 -9.73 30.82 30.38
CA ARG A 400 -9.11 31.44 29.21
C ARG A 400 -8.89 30.40 28.11
N VAL A 401 -9.23 30.79 26.88
CA VAL A 401 -9.12 29.96 25.67
C VAL A 401 -8.31 30.73 24.64
N HIS A 402 -7.31 30.08 24.04
CA HIS A 402 -6.45 30.66 23.01
C HIS A 402 -6.81 30.13 21.62
N TYR A 403 -7.21 31.03 20.74
CA TYR A 403 -7.50 30.73 19.34
C TYR A 403 -6.29 31.04 18.47
N THR A 404 -5.95 30.12 17.57
CA THR A 404 -4.85 30.26 16.61
C THR A 404 -5.34 29.92 15.21
N LEU A 405 -5.11 30.82 14.25
CA LEU A 405 -5.28 30.56 12.83
C LEU A 405 -3.90 30.41 12.17
N ASP A 406 -3.67 29.25 11.59
CA ASP A 406 -2.54 28.96 10.73
C ASP A 406 -2.99 29.03 9.26
N VAL A 407 -2.31 29.83 8.45
CA VAL A 407 -2.59 30.00 7.02
C VAL A 407 -1.31 29.71 6.23
N ALA A 408 -1.31 28.67 5.41
CA ALA A 408 -0.22 28.33 4.49
C ALA A 408 -0.65 28.63 3.05
N ASN A 409 0.17 29.42 2.35
CA ASN A 409 -0.02 29.68 0.94
C ASN A 409 0.65 28.58 0.11
N LEU A 410 -0.17 27.71 -0.47
CA LEU A 410 0.25 26.59 -1.31
C LEU A 410 0.01 26.88 -2.80
N GLY A 411 -0.30 28.13 -3.16
CA GLY A 411 -0.67 28.54 -4.52
C GLY A 411 -0.26 29.99 -4.82
N SER A 412 -0.88 30.63 -5.81
CA SER A 412 -0.44 31.95 -6.33
C SER A 412 -0.89 33.18 -5.51
N TRP A 413 -1.18 33.03 -4.22
CA TRP A 413 -1.67 34.17 -3.42
C TRP A 413 -0.52 35.14 -3.13
N THR A 414 -0.81 36.44 -3.11
CA THR A 414 0.17 37.48 -2.72
C THR A 414 -0.26 38.23 -1.45
N SER A 415 -1.55 38.28 -1.16
CA SER A 415 -2.10 38.84 0.09
C SER A 415 -3.52 38.39 0.34
N PHE A 416 -3.93 38.31 1.61
CA PHE A 416 -5.28 37.98 2.02
C PHE A 416 -5.75 38.89 3.17
N THR A 417 -7.07 39.00 3.30
CA THR A 417 -7.73 39.52 4.49
C THR A 417 -8.52 38.39 5.11
N ALA A 418 -8.45 38.25 6.42
CA ALA A 418 -9.29 37.29 7.09
C ALA A 418 -9.95 37.88 8.33
N THR A 419 -11.17 37.40 8.57
CA THR A 419 -12.08 37.88 9.61
C THR A 419 -12.59 36.70 10.43
N LEU A 420 -12.73 36.91 11.73
CA LEU A 420 -13.22 35.90 12.67
C LEU A 420 -14.23 36.55 13.63
N PRO A 421 -15.53 36.32 13.45
CA PRO A 421 -16.54 36.77 14.40
C PRO A 421 -16.42 35.99 15.71
N LEU A 422 -16.42 36.72 16.82
CA LEU A 422 -16.48 36.14 18.15
C LEU A 422 -17.95 35.89 18.53
N PRO A 423 -18.32 34.65 18.89
CA PRO A 423 -19.64 34.37 19.43
C PRO A 423 -19.89 35.15 20.73
N ASP A 424 -21.11 35.62 20.95
CA ASP A 424 -21.48 36.46 22.11
C ASP A 424 -21.22 35.79 23.48
N GLN A 425 -21.08 34.46 23.49
CA GLN A 425 -20.78 33.67 24.68
C GLN A 425 -19.28 33.72 25.08
N LEU A 426 -18.44 34.36 24.26
CA LEU A 426 -17.01 34.57 24.47
C LEU A 426 -16.70 36.06 24.49
N ALA A 427 -15.90 36.51 25.47
CA ALA A 427 -15.37 37.87 25.49
C ALA A 427 -13.88 37.87 25.19
N TYR A 428 -13.48 38.70 24.24
CA TYR A 428 -12.08 38.97 23.93
C TYR A 428 -11.32 39.46 25.17
N LEU A 429 -10.10 38.96 25.35
CA LEU A 429 -9.18 39.45 26.38
C LEU A 429 -8.30 40.58 25.80
N PRO A 430 -8.42 41.82 26.28
CA PRO A 430 -7.65 42.96 25.75
C PRO A 430 -6.14 42.71 25.76
N GLY A 431 -5.48 43.00 24.63
CA GLY A 431 -4.03 42.90 24.47
C GLY A 431 -3.51 41.48 24.22
N SER A 432 -4.39 40.50 24.00
CA SER A 432 -4.01 39.09 23.77
C SER A 432 -3.70 38.74 22.32
N THR A 433 -3.82 39.68 21.37
CA THR A 433 -3.59 39.41 19.94
C THR A 433 -2.11 39.24 19.61
N PHE A 434 -1.81 38.39 18.64
CA PHE A 434 -0.47 38.23 18.06
C PHE A 434 -0.57 37.91 16.56
N GLY A 435 0.54 38.06 15.83
CA GLY A 435 0.59 37.78 14.38
C GLY A 435 -0.13 38.82 13.50
N GLY A 436 -0.31 40.05 14.01
CA GLY A 436 -0.90 41.17 13.24
C GLY A 436 -2.43 41.27 13.29
N ALA A 437 -3.09 40.49 14.15
CA ALA A 437 -4.55 40.54 14.31
C ALA A 437 -5.02 41.76 15.12
N LEU A 438 -6.08 42.41 14.63
CA LEU A 438 -6.76 43.54 15.24
C LEU A 438 -8.17 43.10 15.69
N TYR A 439 -8.52 43.38 16.96
CA TYR A 439 -9.88 43.20 17.45
C TYR A 439 -10.71 44.45 17.19
N LEU A 440 -11.84 44.28 16.49
CA LEU A 440 -12.80 45.32 16.16
C LEU A 440 -13.98 45.25 17.13
N SER A 441 -13.99 46.13 18.14
CA SER A 441 -15.02 46.15 19.18
C SER A 441 -16.43 46.36 18.65
N ASP A 442 -16.59 47.19 17.61
CA ASP A 442 -17.89 47.61 17.09
C ASP A 442 -18.63 46.47 16.37
N THR A 443 -17.89 45.47 15.88
CA THR A 443 -18.41 44.35 15.09
C THR A 443 -18.14 43.00 15.76
N HIS A 444 -17.61 43.01 16.98
CA HIS A 444 -17.26 41.82 17.76
C HIS A 444 -16.48 40.76 16.95
N GLN A 445 -15.47 41.19 16.19
CA GLN A 445 -14.69 40.31 15.31
C GLN A 445 -13.20 40.66 15.34
N LEU A 446 -12.35 39.67 15.03
CA LEU A 446 -10.96 39.93 14.70
C LEU A 446 -10.77 40.05 13.20
N GLN A 447 -9.87 40.93 12.77
CA GLN A 447 -9.47 41.11 11.38
C GLN A 447 -7.95 41.17 11.27
N TRP A 448 -7.40 40.56 10.22
CA TRP A 448 -6.00 40.72 9.84
C TRP A 448 -5.84 40.73 8.33
N THR A 449 -4.92 41.56 7.84
CA THR A 449 -4.54 41.63 6.43
C THR A 449 -3.03 41.42 6.34
N ALA A 450 -2.61 40.46 5.53
CA ALA A 450 -1.19 40.12 5.37
C ALA A 450 -0.84 39.85 3.91
N ALA A 451 0.38 40.22 3.52
CA ALA A 451 1.02 39.68 2.32
C ALA A 451 1.67 38.34 2.68
N LEU A 452 1.44 37.31 1.87
CA LEU A 452 1.97 35.96 2.11
C LEU A 452 2.47 35.37 0.80
N GLU A 453 3.78 35.24 0.67
CA GLU A 453 4.42 34.63 -0.51
C GLU A 453 4.12 33.13 -0.62
N ILE A 454 4.28 32.58 -1.81
CA ILE A 454 4.08 31.14 -2.09
C ILE A 454 5.01 30.31 -1.19
N SER A 455 4.50 29.22 -0.63
CA SER A 455 5.19 28.32 0.31
C SER A 455 5.56 28.96 1.66
N ARG A 456 4.98 30.10 2.01
CA ARG A 456 5.09 30.70 3.35
C ARG A 456 3.82 30.47 4.16
N SER A 457 3.98 30.47 5.48
CA SER A 457 2.88 30.35 6.44
C SER A 457 2.78 31.58 7.34
N LEU A 458 1.56 32.00 7.64
CA LEU A 458 1.25 33.00 8.66
C LEU A 458 0.53 32.32 9.83
N ARG A 459 0.94 32.64 11.06
CA ARG A 459 0.25 32.25 12.29
C ARG A 459 -0.21 33.51 13.03
N ALA A 460 -1.50 33.58 13.35
CA ALA A 460 -2.09 34.67 14.12
C ALA A 460 -3.09 34.12 15.15
N GLY A 461 -3.35 34.86 16.23
CA GLY A 461 -4.25 34.37 17.27
C GLY A 461 -4.56 35.38 18.37
N PHE A 462 -5.41 34.97 19.32
CA PHE A 462 -5.87 35.79 20.44
C PHE A 462 -6.43 34.93 21.58
N ALA A 463 -6.74 35.54 22.73
CA ALA A 463 -7.38 34.85 23.84
C ALA A 463 -8.79 35.40 24.14
N ALA A 464 -9.69 34.53 24.60
CA ALA A 464 -11.04 34.87 25.05
C ALA A 464 -11.41 34.13 26.34
N THR A 465 -12.42 34.63 27.06
CA THR A 465 -13.03 33.98 28.24
C THR A 465 -14.48 33.63 27.96
N SER A 466 -14.95 32.50 28.49
CA SER A 466 -16.30 31.97 28.23
C SER A 466 -17.28 32.16 29.40
N PHE A 467 -18.56 32.44 29.12
CA PHE A 467 -19.55 32.81 30.15
C PHE A 467 -20.82 31.95 30.25
N VAL A 468 -21.16 31.13 29.24
CA VAL A 468 -22.45 30.38 29.20
C VAL A 468 -22.19 28.88 29.00
N THR A 469 -22.81 27.99 29.76
CA THR A 469 -22.50 26.53 29.71
C THR A 469 -23.58 25.70 29.01
N GLY A 470 -23.22 24.55 28.44
CA GLY A 470 -24.16 23.51 27.99
C GLY A 470 -24.38 23.34 26.48
N SER A 471 -23.94 24.28 25.62
CA SER A 471 -24.10 24.18 24.16
C SER A 471 -22.76 24.25 23.42
N PRO A 472 -22.57 23.48 22.34
CA PRO A 472 -21.41 23.62 21.47
C PRO A 472 -21.48 24.99 20.75
N ILE A 473 -20.42 25.78 20.88
CA ILE A 473 -20.22 27.07 20.22
C ILE A 473 -19.26 26.85 19.07
N THR A 474 -19.66 27.19 17.85
CA THR A 474 -18.80 27.14 16.67
C THR A 474 -18.44 28.55 16.22
N THR A 475 -17.16 28.82 16.00
CA THR A 475 -16.68 30.05 15.33
C THR A 475 -16.02 29.69 14.01
N THR A 476 -16.17 30.56 13.00
CA THR A 476 -15.70 30.31 11.63
C THR A 476 -14.88 31.50 11.17
N ALA A 477 -13.61 31.27 10.83
CA ALA A 477 -12.79 32.27 10.16
C ALA A 477 -13.14 32.30 8.66
N LEU A 478 -13.26 33.50 8.12
CA LEU A 478 -13.43 33.79 6.70
C LEU A 478 -12.12 34.36 6.16
N ILE A 479 -11.59 33.82 5.07
CA ILE A 479 -10.33 34.26 4.46
C ILE A 479 -10.61 34.61 3.01
N THR A 480 -10.36 35.85 2.62
CA THR A 480 -10.67 36.37 1.29
C THR A 480 -9.40 36.92 0.63
N ASP A 481 -9.15 36.54 -0.63
CA ASP A 481 -8.06 37.11 -1.42
C ASP A 481 -8.44 38.48 -2.06
N ARG A 482 -7.53 39.05 -2.85
CA ARG A 482 -7.80 40.29 -3.61
C ARG A 482 -8.75 40.09 -4.80
N GLN A 483 -8.98 38.85 -5.22
CA GLN A 483 -9.85 38.48 -6.35
C GLN A 483 -11.29 38.16 -5.89
N GLY A 484 -11.54 38.12 -4.58
CA GLY A 484 -12.84 37.86 -3.97
C GLY A 484 -13.12 36.38 -3.68
N LEU A 485 -12.16 35.47 -3.91
CA LEU A 485 -12.32 34.06 -3.53
C LEU A 485 -12.20 33.91 -2.02
N THR A 486 -13.11 33.12 -1.44
CA THR A 486 -13.30 33.05 -0.01
C THR A 486 -13.20 31.62 0.51
N TYR A 487 -12.37 31.42 1.53
CA TYR A 487 -12.10 30.15 2.20
C TYR A 487 -12.59 30.24 3.64
N THR A 488 -13.19 29.17 4.16
CA THR A 488 -13.67 29.10 5.54
C THR A 488 -12.99 27.97 6.29
N THR A 489 -12.69 28.22 7.56
CA THR A 489 -12.31 27.17 8.52
C THR A 489 -13.02 27.43 9.83
N SER A 490 -13.49 26.38 10.49
CA SER A 490 -14.28 26.48 11.72
C SER A 490 -13.64 25.70 12.85
N VAL A 491 -13.86 26.17 14.08
CA VAL A 491 -13.54 25.43 15.30
C VAL A 491 -14.73 25.46 16.23
N ALA A 492 -15.03 24.33 16.88
CA ALA A 492 -16.11 24.20 17.83
C ALA A 492 -15.57 23.92 19.24
N ILE A 493 -16.15 24.58 20.24
CA ILE A 493 -15.87 24.37 21.66
C ILE A 493 -17.17 24.02 22.40
N THR A 494 -17.12 23.18 23.44
CA THR A 494 -18.29 22.83 24.26
C THR A 494 -18.05 23.19 25.73
N LEU A 495 -18.80 24.15 26.26
CA LEU A 495 -18.60 24.68 27.62
C LEU A 495 -19.27 23.80 28.68
N ARG A 496 -18.51 23.29 29.65
CA ARG A 496 -19.03 22.40 30.71
C ARG A 496 -19.73 23.18 31.83
N ALA A 497 -20.92 22.70 32.25
CA ALA A 497 -21.58 23.16 33.47
C ALA A 497 -20.88 22.57 34.70
N GLY A 498 -20.62 23.39 35.73
CA GLY A 498 -19.98 22.94 36.97
C GLY A 498 -20.99 22.64 38.07
N SER A 499 -21.02 21.40 38.59
CA SER A 499 -21.55 21.05 39.91
C SER A 499 -21.10 19.64 40.35
N ALA A 500 -21.17 19.31 41.64
CA ALA A 500 -20.04 19.34 42.58
C ALA A 500 -20.43 18.62 43.89
N LEU A 501 -20.28 17.28 43.97
CA LEU A 501 -20.19 16.45 45.20
C LEU A 501 -20.22 14.96 44.81
N GLU A 502 -19.33 14.14 45.37
CA GLU A 502 -19.28 12.69 45.12
C GLU A 502 -19.42 11.94 46.45
N THR A 503 -20.33 10.95 46.52
CA THR A 503 -20.59 10.18 47.74
C THR A 503 -20.55 8.68 47.48
N LYS A 504 -19.95 7.92 48.39
CA LYS A 504 -19.86 6.47 48.33
C LYS A 504 -20.13 5.88 49.72
N VAL A 505 -21.14 5.03 49.81
CA VAL A 505 -21.44 4.26 51.03
C VAL A 505 -21.15 2.80 50.74
N THR A 506 -20.24 2.21 51.51
CA THR A 506 -19.81 0.82 51.33
C THR A 506 -19.85 0.05 52.64
N PRO A 507 -20.44 -1.15 52.67
CA PRO A 507 -20.24 -2.05 53.79
C PRO A 507 -18.79 -2.53 53.82
N ASN A 508 -18.23 -2.73 55.01
CA ASN A 508 -16.85 -3.19 55.15
C ASN A 508 -16.64 -4.68 54.79
N ARG A 509 -17.71 -5.42 54.48
CA ARG A 509 -17.68 -6.82 54.05
C ARG A 509 -18.91 -7.16 53.22
N SER A 510 -18.78 -8.09 52.28
CA SER A 510 -19.87 -8.67 51.51
C SER A 510 -20.32 -10.00 52.12
N GLY A 511 -21.59 -10.12 52.50
CA GLY A 511 -22.16 -11.32 53.13
C GLY A 511 -21.97 -11.36 54.65
N VAL A 512 -23.08 -11.46 55.39
CA VAL A 512 -23.08 -11.43 56.86
C VAL A 512 -24.09 -12.47 57.37
N ALA A 513 -23.62 -13.42 58.18
CA ALA A 513 -24.49 -14.44 58.78
C ALA A 513 -25.40 -13.83 59.87
N SER A 514 -26.56 -14.43 60.12
CA SER A 514 -27.53 -13.94 61.10
C SER A 514 -26.91 -13.67 62.47
N GLY A 515 -27.12 -12.48 63.02
CA GLY A 515 -26.58 -12.03 64.30
C GLY A 515 -25.13 -11.55 64.29
N GLN A 516 -24.45 -11.52 63.14
CA GLN A 516 -23.10 -10.95 63.02
C GLN A 516 -23.15 -9.44 62.71
N PRO A 517 -22.43 -8.58 63.47
CA PRO A 517 -22.36 -7.16 63.17
C PRO A 517 -21.42 -6.86 62.00
N PHE A 518 -21.75 -5.83 61.21
CA PHE A 518 -20.95 -5.28 60.12
C PHE A 518 -20.98 -3.75 60.14
N MET A 519 -20.05 -3.10 59.43
CA MET A 519 -19.96 -1.63 59.42
C MET A 519 -20.37 -1.07 58.07
N LEU A 520 -21.16 0.01 58.09
CA LEU A 520 -21.35 0.89 56.94
C LEU A 520 -20.34 2.04 57.04
N ILE A 521 -19.57 2.23 55.96
CA ILE A 521 -18.57 3.28 55.82
C ILE A 521 -19.09 4.30 54.82
N TYR A 522 -19.11 5.57 55.23
CA TYR A 522 -19.51 6.71 54.41
C TYR A 522 -18.26 7.47 53.98
N GLN A 523 -18.09 7.66 52.67
CA GLN A 523 -17.04 8.45 52.05
C GLN A 523 -17.67 9.57 51.24
N LEU A 524 -17.31 10.81 51.52
CA LEU A 524 -17.73 11.96 50.72
C LEU A 524 -16.55 12.82 50.28
N TRP A 525 -16.63 13.31 49.04
CA TRP A 525 -15.71 14.25 48.43
C TRP A 525 -16.46 15.50 47.97
N ASN A 526 -16.04 16.65 48.49
CA ASN A 526 -16.48 17.93 47.93
C ASN A 526 -15.53 18.33 46.80
N ARG A 527 -15.93 18.07 45.55
CA ARG A 527 -15.20 18.48 44.33
C ARG A 527 -15.56 19.90 43.88
N SER A 528 -16.36 20.63 44.66
CA SER A 528 -16.66 22.04 44.43
C SER A 528 -15.45 22.92 44.70
N ILE A 529 -15.46 24.14 44.14
CA ILE A 529 -14.54 25.22 44.48
C ILE A 529 -14.96 25.99 45.75
N THR A 530 -16.12 25.67 46.34
CA THR A 530 -16.63 26.30 47.57
C THR A 530 -16.91 25.28 48.68
N ASP A 531 -16.73 25.72 49.93
CA ASP A 531 -17.09 24.94 51.12
C ASP A 531 -18.62 24.71 51.13
N THR A 532 -19.05 23.47 51.33
CA THR A 532 -20.47 23.09 51.21
C THR A 532 -20.91 22.25 52.42
N THR A 533 -22.07 22.59 52.98
CA THR A 533 -22.71 21.84 54.07
C THR A 533 -23.75 20.89 53.51
N PHE A 534 -23.71 19.63 53.94
CA PHE A 534 -24.67 18.60 53.52
C PHE A 534 -25.17 17.82 54.72
N ALA A 535 -26.37 17.26 54.58
CA ALA A 535 -26.95 16.27 55.47
C ALA A 535 -27.18 14.95 54.70
N LEU A 536 -26.85 13.84 55.36
CA LEU A 536 -27.01 12.49 54.85
C LEU A 536 -27.87 11.70 55.83
N THR A 537 -28.96 11.14 55.33
CA THR A 537 -29.87 10.30 56.11
C THR A 537 -29.96 8.92 55.45
N THR A 538 -29.61 7.87 56.20
CA THR A 538 -29.70 6.47 55.77
C THR A 538 -30.82 5.78 56.52
N SER A 539 -31.83 5.29 55.81
CA SER A 539 -32.91 4.51 56.43
C SER A 539 -32.48 3.06 56.60
N LEU A 540 -32.66 2.50 57.80
CA LEU A 540 -32.40 1.10 58.04
C LEU A 540 -33.64 0.26 57.66
N PRO A 541 -33.49 -0.81 56.87
CA PRO A 541 -34.60 -1.72 56.62
C PRO A 541 -34.95 -2.49 57.91
N GLY A 542 -36.19 -2.93 58.07
CA GLY A 542 -36.67 -3.61 59.30
C GLY A 542 -35.94 -4.91 59.66
N GLU A 543 -35.14 -5.44 58.74
CA GLU A 543 -34.31 -6.64 58.89
C GLU A 543 -32.88 -6.33 59.38
N ALA A 544 -32.58 -5.05 59.58
CA ALA A 544 -31.33 -4.54 60.13
C ALA A 544 -31.61 -3.72 61.41
N GLN A 545 -30.81 -3.97 62.45
CA GLN A 545 -30.86 -3.23 63.71
C GLN A 545 -29.51 -2.58 64.00
N PHE A 546 -29.57 -1.33 64.43
CA PHE A 546 -28.41 -0.61 64.91
C PHE A 546 -27.85 -1.27 66.17
N VAL A 547 -26.53 -1.49 66.21
CA VAL A 547 -25.86 -2.07 67.38
C VAL A 547 -25.18 -0.94 68.15
N ARG A 548 -25.59 -0.68 69.40
CA ARG A 548 -24.95 0.34 70.24
C ARG A 548 -23.48 -0.04 70.53
N GLY A 549 -22.56 0.56 69.79
CA GLY A 549 -21.10 0.42 69.91
C GLY A 549 -20.39 1.71 69.44
N PRO A 550 -19.04 1.76 69.46
CA PRO A 550 -18.31 3.00 69.19
C PRO A 550 -18.45 3.41 67.73
N PHE A 551 -19.19 4.50 67.49
CA PHE A 551 -19.20 5.23 66.22
C PHE A 551 -18.24 6.42 66.31
N THR A 552 -17.79 6.94 65.16
CA THR A 552 -17.16 8.27 65.11
C THR A 552 -18.20 9.30 65.55
N ALA A 553 -17.89 10.19 66.52
CA ALA A 553 -18.81 11.08 67.27
C ALA A 553 -19.80 11.97 66.48
N THR A 554 -19.85 11.86 65.16
CA THR A 554 -20.61 12.69 64.21
C THR A 554 -21.81 12.00 63.55
N VAL A 555 -22.02 10.70 63.72
CA VAL A 555 -23.22 9.99 63.20
C VAL A 555 -24.19 9.70 64.35
N THR A 556 -25.48 10.00 64.18
CA THR A 556 -26.53 9.77 65.19
C THR A 556 -27.60 8.81 64.68
N TYR A 557 -28.24 8.06 65.59
CA TYR A 557 -29.33 7.13 65.24
C TYR A 557 -30.65 7.62 65.83
N ASP A 558 -31.69 7.70 64.98
CA ASP A 558 -33.06 8.00 65.37
C ASP A 558 -33.86 6.70 65.50
N ASP A 559 -34.11 6.28 66.74
CA ASP A 559 -34.86 5.06 67.08
C ASP A 559 -36.32 5.10 66.56
N ALA A 560 -36.95 6.27 66.47
CA ALA A 560 -38.36 6.38 66.09
C ALA A 560 -38.56 6.34 64.56
N ALA A 561 -37.64 6.96 63.82
CA ALA A 561 -37.64 6.96 62.35
C ALA A 561 -36.87 5.77 61.74
N HIS A 562 -36.14 5.02 62.58
CA HIS A 562 -35.27 3.89 62.19
C HIS A 562 -34.19 4.33 61.16
N THR A 563 -33.56 5.48 61.39
CA THR A 563 -32.58 6.10 60.45
C THR A 563 -31.27 6.53 61.10
N LEU A 564 -30.17 6.46 60.34
CA LEU A 564 -28.85 7.01 60.70
C LEU A 564 -28.67 8.37 60.02
N ASN A 565 -28.26 9.39 60.78
CA ASN A 565 -28.14 10.76 60.33
C ASN A 565 -26.72 11.30 60.51
N TRP A 566 -26.23 12.03 59.52
CA TRP A 566 -24.93 12.69 59.54
C TRP A 566 -24.97 14.03 58.83
N GLN A 567 -24.48 15.10 59.46
CA GLN A 567 -24.41 16.43 58.85
C GLN A 567 -23.04 17.06 59.11
N ARG A 568 -22.40 17.62 58.07
CA ARG A 568 -21.11 18.29 58.20
C ARG A 568 -20.85 19.30 57.07
N ALA A 569 -20.08 20.34 57.36
CA ALA A 569 -19.48 21.20 56.35
C ALA A 569 -18.17 20.58 55.83
N LEU A 570 -18.05 20.42 54.51
CA LEU A 570 -16.83 19.97 53.84
C LEU A 570 -16.19 21.12 53.07
N LYS A 571 -14.87 21.29 53.28
CA LYS A 571 -14.11 22.27 52.50
C LYS A 571 -13.92 21.83 51.06
N ALA A 572 -13.72 22.79 50.16
CA ALA A 572 -13.38 22.54 48.76
C ALA A 572 -12.19 21.56 48.63
N ASP A 573 -12.33 20.58 47.74
CA ASP A 573 -11.37 19.51 47.41
C ASP A 573 -10.88 18.66 48.60
N ARG A 574 -11.72 18.46 49.61
CA ARG A 574 -11.43 17.61 50.78
C ARG A 574 -12.39 16.42 50.86
N ALA A 575 -11.87 15.32 51.44
CA ALA A 575 -12.62 14.10 51.71
C ALA A 575 -12.75 13.85 53.23
N VAL A 576 -13.86 13.23 53.66
CA VAL A 576 -14.05 12.77 55.05
C VAL A 576 -14.66 11.37 55.07
N LEU A 577 -14.24 10.55 56.04
CA LEU A 577 -14.83 9.25 56.37
C LEU A 577 -15.62 9.30 57.68
N ALA A 578 -16.75 8.59 57.70
CA ALA A 578 -17.52 8.25 58.91
C ALA A 578 -17.97 6.78 58.86
N ALA A 579 -18.27 6.16 60.01
CA ALA A 579 -18.73 4.77 60.05
C ALA A 579 -19.74 4.49 61.18
N ALA A 580 -20.66 3.54 60.94
CA ALA A 580 -21.65 3.04 61.90
C ALA A 580 -21.77 1.50 61.86
N VAL A 581 -22.02 0.86 63.01
CA VAL A 581 -22.12 -0.61 63.15
C VAL A 581 -23.59 -1.06 63.20
N ILE A 582 -23.94 -2.08 62.42
CA ILE A 582 -25.31 -2.60 62.25
C ILE A 582 -25.26 -4.14 62.28
N SER A 583 -26.34 -4.79 62.73
CA SER A 583 -26.51 -6.25 62.68
C SER A 583 -27.81 -6.63 62.00
N ALA A 584 -27.85 -7.80 61.35
CA ALA A 584 -29.07 -8.39 60.82
C ALA A 584 -29.91 -9.01 61.97
N THR A 585 -31.24 -8.89 61.89
CA THR A 585 -32.17 -9.37 62.94
C THR A 585 -32.65 -10.82 62.75
N ARG A 586 -32.46 -11.40 61.57
CA ARG A 586 -32.76 -12.81 61.23
C ARG A 586 -31.94 -13.29 60.03
N SER A 587 -31.83 -14.61 59.80
CA SER A 587 -31.18 -15.18 58.61
C SER A 587 -31.97 -14.85 57.35
N VAL A 588 -31.32 -14.25 56.35
CA VAL A 588 -31.92 -13.96 55.04
C VAL A 588 -30.91 -14.35 53.95
N ASP A 589 -31.28 -15.23 53.01
CA ASP A 589 -30.42 -15.71 51.90
C ASP A 589 -30.36 -14.73 50.71
N ARG A 590 -30.55 -13.42 50.95
CA ARG A 590 -30.64 -12.39 49.90
C ARG A 590 -29.92 -11.11 50.31
N THR A 591 -29.49 -10.33 49.32
CA THR A 591 -28.82 -9.03 49.49
C THR A 591 -29.70 -8.03 50.22
N ILE A 592 -29.21 -7.47 51.34
CA ILE A 592 -29.90 -6.40 52.10
C ILE A 592 -29.57 -5.05 51.46
N GLY A 593 -30.59 -4.33 50.96
CA GLY A 593 -30.45 -3.01 50.36
C GLY A 593 -30.70 -1.87 51.36
N PHE A 594 -29.90 -0.80 51.27
CA PHE A 594 -30.04 0.42 52.08
C PHE A 594 -30.40 1.60 51.20
N THR A 595 -31.26 2.49 51.70
CA THR A 595 -31.59 3.74 51.00
C THR A 595 -30.96 4.90 51.73
N THR A 596 -30.13 5.67 51.03
CA THR A 596 -29.46 6.86 51.58
C THR A 596 -29.88 8.08 50.77
N THR A 597 -30.31 9.12 51.46
CA THR A 597 -30.71 10.40 50.86
C THR A 597 -29.69 11.47 51.26
N LEU A 598 -29.19 12.20 50.27
CA LEU A 598 -28.28 13.34 50.44
C LEU A 598 -29.05 14.63 50.17
N THR A 599 -28.97 15.59 51.08
CA THR A 599 -29.54 16.93 50.90
C THR A 599 -28.47 17.99 51.12
N THR A 600 -28.46 19.00 50.24
CA THR A 600 -27.59 20.18 50.31
C THR A 600 -28.46 21.42 50.49
N GLU A 601 -28.14 22.29 51.45
CA GLU A 601 -28.95 23.49 51.72
C GLU A 601 -28.83 24.59 50.65
N ALA A 602 -27.90 24.45 49.69
CA ALA A 602 -27.68 25.44 48.65
C ALA A 602 -27.88 24.84 47.25
N LEU A 603 -29.10 24.92 46.72
CA LEU A 603 -29.44 25.09 45.30
C LEU A 603 -30.96 25.25 45.19
N THR A 604 -31.40 26.49 45.05
CA THR A 604 -32.80 26.85 44.79
C THR A 604 -33.19 26.52 43.35
N ALA A 605 -34.26 25.73 43.21
CA ALA A 605 -35.16 25.53 42.07
C ALA A 605 -34.63 25.82 40.66
N ASP A 606 -34.09 24.79 39.97
CA ASP A 606 -34.41 24.48 38.56
C ASP A 606 -33.80 23.17 37.99
N THR A 607 -33.46 22.18 38.82
CA THR A 607 -33.05 20.84 38.32
C THR A 607 -33.62 19.71 39.17
N LEU A 608 -34.83 19.25 38.83
CA LEU A 608 -35.41 18.02 39.36
C LEU A 608 -36.35 17.37 38.35
N LEU A 609 -35.86 16.96 37.17
CA LEU A 609 -36.63 16.05 36.31
C LEU A 609 -35.78 15.25 35.30
N GLU A 610 -34.62 14.76 35.71
CA GLU A 610 -33.87 13.78 34.89
C GLU A 610 -33.10 12.74 35.74
N PHE A 611 -33.74 12.30 36.85
CA PHE A 611 -33.19 11.27 37.73
C PHE A 611 -34.09 10.02 37.86
N ILE A 612 -35.13 9.87 37.03
CA ILE A 612 -35.98 8.68 37.02
C ILE A 612 -36.17 8.24 35.56
N ASN A 613 -35.33 7.31 35.08
CA ASN A 613 -35.67 6.28 34.09
C ASN A 613 -34.48 5.44 33.57
N ARG A 614 -33.44 5.20 34.37
CA ARG A 614 -32.41 4.20 34.00
C ARG A 614 -32.04 3.26 35.13
N VAL A 615 -32.99 2.42 35.54
CA VAL A 615 -32.68 1.07 36.05
C VAL A 615 -33.87 0.14 35.74
N MET A 616 -33.67 -0.79 34.78
CA MET A 616 -34.18 -2.17 34.71
C MET A 616 -34.62 -2.62 33.30
N LEU A 617 -33.88 -3.63 32.80
CA LEU A 617 -34.30 -4.81 32.00
C LEU A 617 -34.65 -4.66 30.50
N ASP A 618 -33.87 -5.34 29.65
CA ASP A 618 -34.27 -6.00 28.38
C ASP A 618 -35.35 -7.10 28.64
N PRO A 619 -36.01 -7.78 27.66
CA PRO A 619 -36.12 -7.62 26.18
C PRO A 619 -37.58 -7.76 25.63
N ILE A 620 -37.91 -7.38 24.37
CA ILE A 620 -39.06 -7.96 23.61
C ILE A 620 -38.78 -8.06 22.10
N MET A 621 -38.88 -9.29 21.58
CA MET A 621 -39.05 -9.70 20.18
C MET A 621 -40.54 -9.70 19.75
N ALA A 622 -40.78 -9.51 18.45
CA ALA A 622 -41.92 -9.99 17.65
C ALA A 622 -43.32 -9.36 17.80
N PHE A 623 -43.86 -8.83 16.68
CA PHE A 623 -45.08 -9.27 15.94
C PHE A 623 -45.51 -8.15 14.97
N LEU A 624 -45.57 -8.43 13.66
CA LEU A 624 -46.84 -8.71 12.95
C LEU A 624 -46.61 -9.65 11.73
N PRO A 625 -47.30 -10.80 11.66
CA PRO A 625 -47.47 -11.63 10.47
C PRO A 625 -48.93 -11.66 9.97
N LEU A 626 -49.16 -12.34 8.83
CA LEU A 626 -50.41 -12.87 8.19
C LEU A 626 -50.72 -12.18 6.84
N ILE A 627 -50.88 -12.83 5.67
CA ILE A 627 -51.24 -14.20 5.26
C ILE A 627 -50.68 -14.47 3.84
N GLY A 628 -50.25 -15.71 3.55
CA GLY A 628 -50.15 -16.23 2.18
C GLY A 628 -49.24 -17.45 2.01
N ARG A 629 -49.81 -18.67 2.13
CA ARG A 629 -49.13 -19.98 2.09
C ARG A 629 -49.22 -20.64 0.70
N GLN A 630 -48.23 -21.51 0.42
CA GLN A 630 -48.21 -22.73 -0.45
C GLN A 630 -47.74 -22.66 -1.93
N THR A 631 -46.52 -23.19 -2.14
CA THR A 631 -46.07 -24.31 -3.03
C THR A 631 -46.77 -24.49 -4.40
N SER A 632 -46.13 -24.76 -5.56
CA SER A 632 -44.83 -25.34 -5.94
C SER A 632 -44.72 -25.36 -7.47
N ALA A 633 -43.54 -25.13 -8.06
CA ALA A 633 -42.93 -25.89 -9.19
C ALA A 633 -41.77 -25.10 -9.84
N ALA A 634 -40.65 -25.79 -10.01
CA ALA A 634 -39.36 -25.30 -10.46
C ALA A 634 -39.32 -24.87 -11.94
N ILE A 635 -38.53 -23.82 -12.22
CA ILE A 635 -37.67 -23.74 -13.42
C ILE A 635 -36.31 -23.22 -12.97
N ASP A 636 -35.31 -24.05 -13.21
CA ASP A 636 -33.92 -23.96 -12.80
C ASP A 636 -33.17 -22.91 -13.66
N TYR A 637 -32.66 -21.86 -13.04
CA TYR A 637 -31.47 -21.15 -13.54
C TYR A 637 -30.44 -21.21 -12.43
N ARG A 638 -29.60 -22.24 -12.45
CA ARG A 638 -28.35 -22.27 -11.69
C ARG A 638 -27.47 -21.12 -12.17
N VAL A 639 -27.58 -19.97 -11.51
CA VAL A 639 -26.42 -19.12 -11.32
C VAL A 639 -25.58 -19.86 -10.30
N VAL A 640 -24.42 -20.34 -10.73
CA VAL A 640 -23.40 -20.90 -9.84
C VAL A 640 -23.06 -19.81 -8.83
N THR A 641 -23.61 -19.90 -7.61
CA THR A 641 -23.00 -19.24 -6.47
C THR A 641 -21.67 -19.96 -6.26
N ASN A 642 -20.57 -19.27 -6.48
CA ASN A 642 -19.23 -19.77 -6.17
C ASN A 642 -19.06 -19.80 -4.63
N ASP A 643 -19.79 -20.68 -3.95
CA ASP A 643 -19.71 -20.92 -2.50
C ASP A 643 -18.51 -21.81 -2.13
N GLN A 644 -17.39 -21.69 -2.84
CA GLN A 644 -16.14 -22.36 -2.48
C GLN A 644 -14.99 -21.34 -2.56
N PRO A 645 -14.74 -20.59 -1.47
CA PRO A 645 -13.58 -19.72 -1.38
C PRO A 645 -12.38 -20.58 -0.94
N PHE A 646 -11.26 -20.49 -1.68
CA PHE A 646 -9.96 -21.00 -1.25
C PHE A 646 -9.79 -22.54 -1.19
N GLU A 647 -10.05 -23.26 -2.29
CA GLU A 647 -9.62 -24.67 -2.39
C GLU A 647 -8.28 -24.83 -3.13
N ARG A 648 -7.42 -25.71 -2.57
CA ARG A 648 -6.24 -26.40 -3.17
C ARG A 648 -4.83 -25.85 -2.88
N ARG A 649 -4.48 -25.63 -1.62
CA ARG A 649 -3.06 -25.66 -1.17
C ARG A 649 -2.94 -26.46 0.13
N GLY A 650 -2.49 -27.70 0.05
CA GLY A 650 -2.37 -28.59 1.23
C GLY A 650 -3.70 -29.17 1.72
N THR A 651 -3.76 -29.62 2.97
CA THR A 651 -4.95 -30.22 3.60
C THR A 651 -6.06 -29.18 3.77
N PRO A 652 -7.28 -29.41 3.25
CA PRO A 652 -8.37 -28.43 3.29
C PRO A 652 -8.84 -28.06 4.71
N PRO A 653 -9.40 -26.86 4.92
CA PRO A 653 -10.00 -26.49 6.20
C PRO A 653 -11.19 -27.40 6.53
N GLY A 654 -11.38 -27.72 7.81
CA GLY A 654 -12.45 -28.61 8.28
C GLY A 654 -12.28 -30.09 7.93
N SER A 655 -11.16 -30.49 7.31
CA SER A 655 -10.93 -31.89 6.89
C SER A 655 -10.27 -32.76 7.97
N ILE A 656 -9.82 -32.17 9.08
CA ILE A 656 -9.21 -32.87 10.21
C ILE A 656 -9.92 -32.43 11.50
N ASP A 657 -10.70 -33.33 12.11
CA ASP A 657 -11.45 -33.08 13.36
C ASP A 657 -10.76 -33.68 14.60
N ASN A 658 -9.70 -34.47 14.42
CA ASN A 658 -9.06 -35.26 15.46
C ASN A 658 -7.66 -34.75 15.90
N LEU A 659 -7.43 -33.44 15.86
CA LEU A 659 -6.18 -32.85 16.38
C LEU A 659 -6.21 -32.77 17.91
N ALA A 660 -5.15 -33.26 18.54
CA ALA A 660 -5.01 -33.21 19.98
C ALA A 660 -4.47 -31.85 20.43
N ALA A 661 -5.15 -31.24 21.41
CA ALA A 661 -4.70 -30.00 22.03
C ALA A 661 -3.29 -30.16 22.65
N PRO A 662 -2.47 -29.10 22.67
CA PRO A 662 -1.11 -29.14 23.23
C PRO A 662 -1.03 -29.63 24.68
N THR A 663 -2.05 -29.36 25.49
CA THR A 663 -2.15 -29.78 26.89
C THR A 663 -2.18 -31.30 27.07
N VAL A 664 -2.63 -32.05 26.06
CA VAL A 664 -2.54 -33.52 26.03
C VAL A 664 -1.08 -33.96 25.99
N CYS A 665 -0.25 -33.29 25.20
CA CYS A 665 1.18 -33.59 25.07
C CYS A 665 1.96 -33.27 26.35
N GLN A 666 1.54 -32.21 27.08
CA GLN A 666 2.17 -31.79 28.33
C GLN A 666 2.30 -32.94 29.34
N GLN A 667 1.33 -33.85 29.39
CA GLN A 667 1.27 -34.93 30.38
C GLN A 667 2.49 -35.86 30.36
N CYS A 668 3.14 -36.03 29.19
CA CYS A 668 4.32 -36.91 29.04
C CYS A 668 5.60 -36.15 28.65
N HIS A 669 5.48 -34.90 28.18
CA HIS A 669 6.57 -34.10 27.63
C HIS A 669 7.09 -32.98 28.58
N VAL A 670 6.75 -33.04 29.87
CA VAL A 670 7.12 -32.03 30.89
C VAL A 670 8.22 -32.48 31.87
N TYR A 671 8.41 -33.79 32.09
CA TYR A 671 9.24 -34.32 33.20
C TYR A 671 10.75 -34.42 32.93
N THR A 672 11.30 -33.60 32.04
CA THR A 672 12.68 -33.77 31.55
C THR A 672 13.47 -32.47 31.71
N ALA A 673 14.80 -32.56 31.82
CA ALA A 673 15.70 -31.40 31.79
C ALA A 673 15.58 -30.58 30.47
N THR A 674 14.90 -31.13 29.47
CA THR A 674 14.63 -30.53 28.16
C THR A 674 13.20 -30.01 28.00
N ASN A 675 12.32 -30.18 28.99
CA ASN A 675 10.91 -29.78 29.07
C ASN A 675 10.31 -29.21 27.75
N ILE A 676 9.99 -30.12 26.82
CA ILE A 676 9.62 -29.79 25.44
C ILE A 676 8.38 -28.89 25.39
N TYR A 677 7.38 -29.18 26.24
CA TYR A 677 6.16 -28.39 26.29
C TYR A 677 6.43 -26.95 26.75
N ALA A 678 7.24 -26.76 27.80
CA ALA A 678 7.56 -25.42 28.29
C ALA A 678 8.35 -24.61 27.25
N SER A 679 9.36 -25.22 26.63
CA SER A 679 10.14 -24.58 25.57
C SER A 679 9.26 -24.19 24.37
N TRP A 680 8.31 -25.05 23.97
CA TRP A 680 7.34 -24.73 22.91
C TRP A 680 6.40 -23.60 23.32
N SER A 681 5.82 -23.66 24.52
CA SER A 681 4.79 -22.71 24.96
C SER A 681 5.28 -21.26 25.03
N THR A 682 6.59 -21.06 25.18
CA THR A 682 7.25 -19.74 25.21
C THR A 682 7.94 -19.37 23.90
N SER A 683 7.80 -20.21 22.86
CA SER A 683 8.40 -20.00 21.54
C SER A 683 7.48 -19.24 20.59
N ALA A 684 8.05 -18.65 19.53
CA ALA A 684 7.29 -17.98 18.48
C ALA A 684 6.23 -18.88 17.81
N HIS A 685 6.46 -20.19 17.80
CA HIS A 685 5.47 -21.15 17.31
C HIS A 685 4.34 -21.36 18.31
N GLY A 686 4.63 -21.46 19.61
CA GLY A 686 3.61 -21.63 20.64
C GLY A 686 2.70 -20.42 20.80
N TYR A 687 3.28 -19.21 20.77
CA TYR A 687 2.53 -17.96 20.92
C TYR A 687 2.14 -17.28 19.61
N GLY A 688 2.38 -17.89 18.43
CA GLY A 688 2.18 -17.24 17.13
C GLY A 688 0.78 -16.64 16.89
N ALA A 689 -0.23 -17.20 17.54
CA ALA A 689 -1.62 -16.76 17.58
C ALA A 689 -1.92 -15.64 18.60
N SER A 690 -1.16 -15.64 19.70
CA SER A 690 -1.30 -14.71 20.83
C SER A 690 -0.33 -13.52 20.74
N ASP A 691 0.55 -13.50 19.74
CA ASP A 691 1.50 -12.42 19.49
C ASP A 691 0.73 -11.09 19.31
N PRO A 692 0.95 -10.09 20.18
CA PRO A 692 0.19 -8.84 20.13
C PRO A 692 0.53 -7.97 18.91
N VAL A 693 1.73 -8.11 18.33
CA VAL A 693 2.10 -7.46 17.06
C VAL A 693 1.37 -8.12 15.89
N PHE A 694 1.34 -9.45 15.85
CA PHE A 694 0.52 -10.18 14.86
C PHE A 694 -0.94 -9.77 14.94
N ASN A 695 -1.52 -9.72 16.15
CA ASN A 695 -2.93 -9.34 16.33
C ASN A 695 -3.21 -7.89 15.91
N ALA A 696 -2.26 -6.97 16.12
CA ALA A 696 -2.37 -5.59 15.61
C ALA A 696 -2.31 -5.53 14.08
N ALA A 697 -1.39 -6.28 13.45
CA ALA A 697 -1.26 -6.36 12.00
C ALA A 697 -2.49 -7.04 11.35
N LEU A 698 -2.97 -8.13 11.94
CA LEU A 698 -4.19 -8.82 11.53
C LEU A 698 -5.42 -7.91 11.63
N PHE A 699 -5.54 -7.14 12.72
CA PHE A 699 -6.62 -6.17 12.87
C PHE A 699 -6.61 -5.13 11.73
N ASN A 700 -5.43 -4.64 11.34
CA ASN A 700 -5.32 -3.74 10.19
C ASN A 700 -5.71 -4.44 8.88
N ALA A 701 -5.16 -5.64 8.62
CA ALA A 701 -5.44 -6.41 7.41
C ALA A 701 -6.93 -6.70 7.23
N LYS A 702 -7.64 -7.10 8.30
CA LYS A 702 -9.09 -7.38 8.27
C LYS A 702 -9.95 -6.17 7.89
N ARG A 703 -9.45 -4.95 8.09
CA ARG A 703 -10.14 -3.72 7.67
C ARG A 703 -9.94 -3.41 6.19
N GLN A 704 -8.96 -4.05 5.56
CA GLN A 704 -8.51 -3.76 4.21
C GLN A 704 -8.93 -4.85 3.21
N VAL A 705 -8.89 -6.11 3.65
CA VAL A 705 -9.20 -7.27 2.84
C VAL A 705 -10.16 -8.15 3.61
N LYS A 706 -11.33 -8.38 3.01
CA LYS A 706 -12.35 -9.24 3.58
C LYS A 706 -11.85 -10.69 3.63
N ASP A 707 -12.13 -11.38 4.74
CA ASP A 707 -11.80 -12.79 4.96
C ASP A 707 -10.28 -13.10 4.97
N VAL A 708 -9.42 -12.08 5.06
CA VAL A 708 -7.95 -12.24 5.06
C VAL A 708 -7.43 -13.05 6.24
N GLU A 709 -8.19 -13.14 7.33
CA GLU A 709 -7.87 -14.01 8.46
C GLU A 709 -7.62 -15.46 8.05
N HIS A 710 -8.33 -15.96 7.04
CA HIS A 710 -8.20 -17.33 6.55
C HIS A 710 -6.84 -17.58 5.91
N TRP A 711 -6.22 -16.56 5.32
CA TRP A 711 -4.85 -16.63 4.81
C TRP A 711 -3.83 -16.58 5.98
N CYS A 712 -4.06 -15.72 6.97
CA CYS A 712 -3.19 -15.60 8.14
C CYS A 712 -3.17 -16.86 9.03
N THR A 713 -4.33 -17.49 9.26
CA THR A 713 -4.45 -18.63 10.20
C THR A 713 -3.80 -19.91 9.70
N GLN A 714 -3.61 -20.09 8.40
CA GLN A 714 -2.90 -21.24 7.85
C GLN A 714 -1.48 -21.38 8.41
N CYS A 715 -0.82 -20.26 8.73
CA CYS A 715 0.52 -20.26 9.34
C CYS A 715 0.47 -20.02 10.85
N HIS A 716 -0.41 -19.15 11.35
CA HIS A 716 -0.40 -18.72 12.76
C HIS A 716 -1.29 -19.57 13.69
N GLN A 717 -2.32 -20.22 13.15
CA GLN A 717 -3.28 -21.08 13.87
C GLN A 717 -3.71 -22.30 13.02
N PRO A 718 -2.77 -23.13 12.54
CA PRO A 718 -3.09 -24.20 11.58
C PRO A 718 -4.07 -25.23 12.14
N GLU A 719 -4.10 -25.47 13.46
CA GLU A 719 -5.08 -26.38 14.08
C GLU A 719 -6.52 -25.90 13.89
N ASN A 720 -6.80 -24.62 14.19
CA ASN A 720 -8.14 -24.03 14.02
C ASN A 720 -8.54 -24.02 12.54
N TRP A 721 -7.59 -23.74 11.65
CA TRP A 721 -7.80 -23.81 10.20
C TRP A 721 -8.23 -25.22 9.76
N LEU A 722 -7.48 -26.25 10.16
CA LEU A 722 -7.72 -27.64 9.79
C LEU A 722 -9.04 -28.20 10.36
N GLN A 723 -9.50 -27.68 11.51
CA GLN A 723 -10.78 -28.01 12.11
C GLN A 723 -11.96 -27.18 11.55
N GLY A 724 -11.68 -26.20 10.67
CA GLY A 724 -12.71 -25.36 10.05
C GLY A 724 -13.33 -24.36 11.01
N HIS A 725 -12.63 -24.01 12.10
CA HIS A 725 -13.08 -23.03 13.06
C HIS A 725 -12.63 -21.62 12.62
N PRO A 726 -13.52 -20.61 12.68
CA PRO A 726 -13.10 -19.22 12.52
C PRO A 726 -12.17 -18.82 13.68
N LEU A 727 -11.46 -17.70 13.51
CA LEU A 727 -10.69 -17.09 14.61
C LEU A 727 -11.63 -16.80 15.80
N ASP A 728 -11.62 -17.68 16.81
CA ASP A 728 -12.23 -17.40 18.10
C ASP A 728 -11.19 -16.80 19.07
N GLU A 729 -11.64 -15.96 20.00
CA GLU A 729 -10.77 -15.39 21.02
C GLU A 729 -10.38 -16.39 22.13
N GLN A 730 -11.01 -17.57 22.16
CA GLN A 730 -10.94 -18.55 23.26
C GLN A 730 -9.87 -19.64 23.05
N ASN A 731 -9.40 -19.89 21.82
CA ASN A 731 -8.43 -20.92 21.47
C ASN A 731 -7.25 -20.34 20.66
N ARG A 732 -6.40 -19.57 21.35
CA ARG A 732 -5.22 -18.90 20.77
C ARG A 732 -3.95 -19.75 20.77
N SER A 733 -4.07 -21.07 20.61
CA SER A 733 -2.90 -21.93 20.44
C SER A 733 -2.22 -21.59 19.10
N GLY A 734 -0.91 -21.39 19.10
CA GLY A 734 -0.15 -21.18 17.87
C GLY A 734 0.01 -22.47 17.04
N ILE A 735 1.20 -22.70 16.49
CA ILE A 735 1.51 -23.93 15.77
C ILE A 735 1.71 -25.07 16.77
N THR A 736 0.79 -26.03 16.79
CA THR A 736 0.75 -27.07 17.82
C THR A 736 1.55 -28.32 17.47
N CYS A 737 1.95 -29.09 18.50
CA CYS A 737 2.70 -30.33 18.34
C CYS A 737 2.01 -31.29 17.36
N SER A 738 0.67 -31.34 17.40
CA SER A 738 -0.12 -32.22 16.56
C SER A 738 0.07 -31.94 15.08
N VAL A 739 0.16 -30.67 14.69
CA VAL A 739 0.34 -30.26 13.30
C VAL A 739 1.73 -30.66 12.79
N CYS A 740 2.80 -30.28 13.49
CA CYS A 740 4.17 -30.59 13.03
C CYS A 740 4.47 -32.09 13.01
N HIS A 741 4.01 -32.83 14.02
CA HIS A 741 4.22 -34.28 14.09
C HIS A 741 3.30 -35.09 13.19
N ARG A 742 2.26 -34.51 12.58
CA ARG A 742 1.42 -35.21 11.58
C ARG A 742 1.65 -34.70 10.16
N ALA A 743 2.55 -33.73 9.97
CA ALA A 743 2.92 -33.25 8.65
C ALA A 743 3.64 -34.33 7.83
N ILE A 744 3.26 -34.44 6.56
CA ILE A 744 3.81 -35.39 5.59
C ILE A 744 4.44 -34.62 4.43
N ALA A 745 5.58 -35.10 3.93
CA ALA A 745 6.22 -34.53 2.76
C ALA A 745 5.34 -34.72 1.51
N PRO A 746 5.15 -33.69 0.66
CA PRO A 746 4.28 -33.75 -0.51
C PRO A 746 4.61 -34.86 -1.52
N ASP A 747 5.89 -35.22 -1.63
CA ASP A 747 6.46 -36.17 -2.59
C ASP A 747 6.87 -37.51 -1.96
N SER A 748 6.72 -37.67 -0.65
CA SER A 748 7.22 -38.85 0.06
C SER A 748 6.45 -40.13 -0.26
N ALA A 749 7.21 -41.22 -0.41
CA ALA A 749 6.70 -42.58 -0.48
C ALA A 749 6.51 -43.22 0.92
N ASP A 750 6.71 -42.46 2.00
CA ASP A 750 6.81 -42.89 3.42
C ASP A 750 5.49 -43.35 4.06
N VAL A 751 4.60 -43.95 3.27
CA VAL A 751 3.42 -44.64 3.77
C VAL A 751 3.45 -46.07 3.23
N ILE A 752 3.62 -47.01 4.17
CA ILE A 752 3.25 -48.41 3.97
C ILE A 752 1.72 -48.44 3.74
N ASP A 753 1.38 -48.32 2.47
CA ASP A 753 0.17 -48.71 1.73
C ASP A 753 -1.22 -48.56 2.39
N GLN A 754 -2.03 -47.68 1.80
CA GLN A 754 -3.35 -48.04 1.23
C GLN A 754 -3.70 -47.03 0.13
N GLU A 755 -3.17 -47.29 -1.07
CA GLU A 755 -3.56 -46.70 -2.36
C GLU A 755 -2.61 -45.65 -2.98
N ALA A 756 -2.22 -45.95 -4.21
CA ALA A 756 -1.64 -44.98 -5.14
C ALA A 756 -2.56 -43.77 -5.43
N LEU A 757 -3.86 -43.88 -5.12
CA LEU A 757 -4.85 -42.79 -5.19
C LEU A 757 -4.51 -41.65 -4.22
N ASP A 758 -3.98 -41.98 -3.04
CA ASP A 758 -3.68 -41.02 -1.97
C ASP A 758 -2.42 -40.18 -2.29
N ARG A 759 -1.47 -40.75 -3.04
CA ARG A 759 -0.32 -40.00 -3.60
C ARG A 759 -0.72 -39.07 -4.74
N ALA A 760 -1.60 -39.51 -5.63
CA ALA A 760 -2.09 -38.69 -6.74
C ALA A 760 -2.92 -37.49 -6.22
N GLN A 761 -3.76 -37.70 -5.21
CA GLN A 761 -4.50 -36.62 -4.53
C GLN A 761 -3.57 -35.66 -3.79
N ARG A 762 -2.55 -36.14 -3.05
CA ARG A 762 -1.51 -35.27 -2.45
C ARG A 762 -0.77 -34.43 -3.49
N MET A 763 -0.47 -35.01 -4.65
CA MET A 763 0.16 -34.32 -5.77
C MET A 763 -0.78 -33.29 -6.43
N GLU A 764 -2.09 -33.51 -6.43
CA GLU A 764 -3.08 -32.52 -6.92
C GLU A 764 -3.26 -31.32 -5.98
N LEU A 765 -2.96 -31.47 -4.68
CA LEU A 765 -3.12 -30.41 -3.67
C LEU A 765 -2.02 -29.34 -3.69
N ILE A 766 -0.91 -29.56 -4.40
CA ILE A 766 0.19 -28.59 -4.55
C ILE A 766 0.73 -28.64 -5.99
N PRO A 767 0.58 -27.58 -6.81
CA PRO A 767 1.06 -27.59 -8.19
C PRO A 767 2.60 -27.70 -8.27
N PRO A 768 3.17 -28.30 -9.34
CA PRO A 768 4.60 -28.66 -9.41
C PRO A 768 5.57 -27.52 -9.08
N ARG A 769 5.30 -26.32 -9.61
CA ARG A 769 6.11 -25.10 -9.37
C ARG A 769 6.19 -24.71 -7.88
N TRP A 770 5.18 -25.04 -7.08
CA TRP A 770 5.10 -24.72 -5.66
C TRP A 770 5.69 -25.81 -4.76
N ARG A 771 5.95 -27.00 -5.31
CA ARG A 771 6.60 -28.10 -4.58
C ARG A 771 8.08 -27.81 -4.32
N GLU A 772 8.72 -27.06 -5.20
CA GLU A 772 10.14 -26.69 -5.11
C GLU A 772 10.38 -25.52 -4.13
N ILE A 773 9.41 -24.61 -3.98
CA ILE A 773 9.53 -23.36 -3.20
C ILE A 773 8.77 -23.37 -1.86
N GLY A 774 7.84 -24.31 -1.65
CA GLY A 774 6.96 -24.36 -0.47
C GLY A 774 6.04 -23.14 -0.36
N GLY A 775 5.17 -23.11 0.68
CA GLY A 775 4.74 -21.83 1.25
C GLY A 775 3.26 -21.55 1.51
N SER A 776 3.02 -20.39 2.14
CA SER A 776 1.74 -19.85 2.60
C SER A 776 0.84 -20.83 3.36
N GLY A 777 1.43 -21.74 4.14
CA GLY A 777 0.70 -22.66 5.01
C GLY A 777 0.14 -23.90 4.30
N ALA A 778 0.68 -24.25 3.13
CA ALA A 778 0.30 -25.43 2.34
C ALA A 778 0.76 -26.77 2.98
N LEU A 779 0.41 -27.00 4.25
CA LEU A 779 0.74 -28.20 5.00
C LEU A 779 -0.14 -29.38 4.56
N ILE A 780 0.46 -30.55 4.42
CA ILE A 780 -0.26 -31.82 4.25
C ILE A 780 -0.21 -32.57 5.58
N ILE A 781 -1.37 -32.83 6.15
CA ILE A 781 -1.54 -33.45 7.47
C ILE A 781 -2.11 -34.85 7.31
N ASP A 782 -1.53 -35.81 8.02
CA ASP A 782 -2.03 -37.18 8.13
C ASP A 782 -3.44 -37.19 8.73
N HIS A 783 -4.41 -37.81 8.06
CA HIS A 783 -5.78 -37.96 8.59
C HIS A 783 -5.82 -38.91 9.79
N TYR A 784 -4.87 -39.84 9.88
CA TYR A 784 -4.71 -40.73 11.02
C TYR A 784 -3.88 -40.06 12.11
N ASP A 785 -4.15 -40.38 13.38
CA ASP A 785 -3.38 -39.85 14.50
C ASP A 785 -2.02 -40.57 14.67
N ILE A 786 -1.17 -40.42 13.65
CA ILE A 786 0.17 -41.01 13.57
C ILE A 786 1.21 -39.93 13.77
N ARG A 787 1.98 -40.01 14.84
CA ARG A 787 3.03 -39.02 15.16
C ARG A 787 4.35 -39.40 14.49
N ARG A 788 4.95 -38.45 13.79
CA ARG A 788 6.13 -38.63 12.93
C ARG A 788 7.35 -37.89 13.50
N GLY A 789 8.52 -38.46 13.27
CA GLY A 789 9.79 -37.88 13.72
C GLY A 789 11.00 -38.60 13.15
N ALA A 790 12.10 -37.88 12.97
CA ALA A 790 13.30 -38.35 12.27
C ALA A 790 14.03 -39.55 12.94
N ASN A 791 13.68 -39.92 14.18
CA ASN A 791 14.35 -41.00 14.90
C ASN A 791 13.52 -41.63 16.05
N PHE A 792 12.25 -41.96 15.79
CA PHE A 792 11.40 -42.63 16.80
C PHE A 792 11.68 -44.14 16.89
N THR A 793 12.28 -44.60 17.99
CA THR A 793 12.27 -46.03 18.36
C THR A 793 11.03 -46.32 19.22
N ASN A 794 10.14 -47.19 18.72
CA ASN A 794 8.80 -47.46 19.24
C ASN A 794 8.78 -48.21 20.59
N LEU A 795 9.25 -47.58 21.68
CA LEU A 795 9.23 -48.18 23.02
C LEU A 795 8.20 -47.48 23.91
N GLY A 796 6.91 -47.80 23.71
CA GLY A 796 5.86 -47.56 24.71
C GLY A 796 5.10 -46.22 24.65
N ALA A 797 5.01 -45.57 23.49
CA ALA A 797 4.15 -44.39 23.35
C ALA A 797 2.65 -44.77 23.42
N PRO A 798 1.78 -43.96 24.06
CA PRO A 798 0.34 -44.22 24.16
C PRO A 798 -0.43 -43.92 22.85
N HIS A 799 0.27 -43.52 21.79
CA HIS A 799 -0.26 -43.18 20.47
C HIS A 799 0.65 -43.75 19.37
N SER A 800 0.14 -43.88 18.15
CA SER A 800 0.91 -44.40 17.01
C SER A 800 2.10 -43.49 16.67
N VAL A 801 3.27 -44.08 16.44
CA VAL A 801 4.51 -43.36 16.10
C VAL A 801 5.21 -43.97 14.89
N TRP A 802 5.52 -43.16 13.88
CA TRP A 802 6.24 -43.56 12.66
C TRP A 802 7.52 -42.75 12.48
N GLN A 803 8.54 -43.34 11.87
CA GLN A 803 9.74 -42.59 11.49
C GLN A 803 9.51 -41.87 10.17
N SER A 804 10.01 -40.64 10.06
CA SER A 804 9.93 -39.81 8.86
C SER A 804 11.08 -38.79 8.87
N PRO A 805 11.89 -38.71 7.81
CA PRO A 805 12.99 -37.74 7.73
C PRO A 805 12.47 -36.30 7.59
N TYR A 806 11.26 -36.10 7.06
CA TYR A 806 10.67 -34.79 6.80
C TYR A 806 10.65 -33.84 8.00
N GLN A 807 10.44 -34.36 9.23
CA GLN A 807 10.47 -33.55 10.46
C GLN A 807 11.87 -32.95 10.76
N GLY A 808 12.92 -33.51 10.18
CA GLY A 808 14.29 -33.00 10.26
C GLY A 808 14.73 -32.15 9.07
N GLU A 809 13.90 -32.00 8.03
CA GLU A 809 14.25 -31.31 6.79
C GLU A 809 13.71 -29.87 6.78
N SER A 810 14.47 -28.96 6.18
CA SER A 810 14.07 -27.55 6.05
C SER A 810 12.80 -27.35 5.22
N ALA A 811 12.45 -28.31 4.35
CA ALA A 811 11.24 -28.29 3.55
C ALA A 811 9.95 -28.22 4.39
N LEU A 812 9.94 -28.84 5.59
CA LEU A 812 8.83 -28.69 6.53
C LEU A 812 8.65 -27.22 6.95
N CYS A 813 9.74 -26.54 7.28
CA CYS A 813 9.72 -25.11 7.61
C CYS A 813 9.31 -24.26 6.38
N GLY A 814 9.73 -24.65 5.18
CA GLY A 814 9.34 -24.01 3.92
C GLY A 814 7.83 -24.00 3.64
N SER A 815 7.06 -24.88 4.28
CA SER A 815 5.59 -24.84 4.21
C SER A 815 4.99 -23.56 4.80
N CYS A 816 5.68 -22.93 5.77
CA CYS A 816 5.23 -21.69 6.44
C CYS A 816 6.19 -20.51 6.27
N HIS A 817 7.47 -20.74 5.97
CA HIS A 817 8.51 -19.71 5.84
C HIS A 817 8.87 -19.34 4.39
N SER A 818 7.91 -19.58 3.50
CA SER A 818 7.81 -19.04 2.15
C SER A 818 6.44 -18.37 2.04
N VAL A 819 6.31 -17.10 2.43
CA VAL A 819 5.01 -16.42 2.53
C VAL A 819 4.83 -15.50 1.34
N TYR A 820 3.75 -15.68 0.58
CA TYR A 820 3.40 -14.86 -0.58
C TYR A 820 2.24 -13.92 -0.26
N ALA A 821 2.22 -12.73 -0.85
CA ALA A 821 1.06 -11.85 -0.72
C ALA A 821 -0.23 -12.56 -1.19
N PRO A 822 -1.35 -12.37 -0.48
CA PRO A 822 -2.62 -12.93 -0.91
C PRO A 822 -3.00 -12.34 -2.27
N HIS A 823 -3.54 -13.16 -3.16
CA HIS A 823 -4.13 -12.64 -4.39
C HIS A 823 -5.40 -11.86 -4.02
N LEU A 824 -5.49 -10.60 -4.43
CA LEU A 824 -6.65 -9.75 -4.18
C LEU A 824 -7.49 -9.61 -5.44
N ALA A 825 -8.81 -9.74 -5.32
CA ALA A 825 -9.76 -9.47 -6.38
C ALA A 825 -10.87 -8.55 -5.86
N PRO A 826 -11.36 -7.60 -6.66
CA PRO A 826 -12.53 -6.82 -6.28
C PRO A 826 -13.78 -7.71 -6.29
N ASP A 827 -14.56 -7.65 -5.21
CA ASP A 827 -15.88 -8.26 -5.14
C ASP A 827 -16.80 -7.56 -6.17
N PRO A 828 -17.41 -8.31 -7.10
CA PRO A 828 -18.15 -7.72 -8.21
C PRO A 828 -19.46 -7.03 -7.79
N VAL A 829 -19.90 -7.19 -6.53
CA VAL A 829 -21.17 -6.64 -6.01
C VAL A 829 -20.91 -5.43 -5.12
N THR A 830 -19.94 -5.54 -4.22
CA THR A 830 -19.64 -4.52 -3.20
C THR A 830 -18.47 -3.62 -3.60
N GLY A 831 -17.61 -4.06 -4.51
CA GLY A 831 -16.36 -3.38 -4.86
C GLY A 831 -15.26 -3.52 -3.80
N GLU A 832 -15.51 -4.21 -2.68
CA GLU A 832 -14.52 -4.47 -1.63
C GLU A 832 -13.50 -5.52 -2.10
N PHE A 833 -12.25 -5.44 -1.64
CA PHE A 833 -11.26 -6.46 -1.96
C PHE A 833 -11.50 -7.75 -1.16
N VAL A 834 -11.60 -8.86 -1.88
CA VAL A 834 -11.70 -10.22 -1.35
C VAL A 834 -10.48 -11.04 -1.78
N LEU A 835 -10.21 -12.12 -1.05
CA LEU A 835 -9.23 -13.11 -1.48
C LEU A 835 -9.65 -13.72 -2.83
N GLY A 836 -8.84 -13.53 -3.86
CA GLY A 836 -9.05 -14.12 -5.18
C GLY A 836 -8.62 -15.59 -5.24
N ARG A 837 -9.01 -16.29 -6.32
CA ARG A 837 -8.69 -17.71 -6.45
C ARG A 837 -7.19 -17.92 -6.79
N PRO A 838 -6.51 -18.86 -6.12
CA PRO A 838 -5.08 -19.10 -6.33
C PRO A 838 -4.71 -19.75 -7.68
N ASP A 839 -5.69 -20.22 -8.46
CA ASP A 839 -5.53 -20.88 -9.77
C ASP A 839 -5.62 -19.90 -10.97
N VAL A 840 -5.94 -18.63 -10.73
CA VAL A 840 -6.09 -17.61 -11.77
C VAL A 840 -4.98 -16.56 -11.68
N ALA A 841 -3.72 -17.01 -11.61
CA ALA A 841 -2.57 -16.13 -11.82
C ALA A 841 -2.02 -16.37 -13.24
N HIS A 842 -2.31 -15.41 -14.12
CA HIS A 842 -1.60 -15.23 -15.37
C HIS A 842 -0.11 -15.02 -15.09
N GLY A 843 0.74 -16.03 -15.29
CA GLY A 843 2.16 -15.87 -15.66
C GLY A 843 3.16 -15.16 -14.72
N GLU A 844 2.75 -14.43 -13.68
CA GLU A 844 3.67 -13.66 -12.83
C GLU A 844 4.23 -14.49 -11.66
N ASN A 845 5.50 -14.23 -11.31
CA ASN A 845 6.12 -14.78 -10.10
C ASN A 845 5.38 -14.27 -8.85
N PRO A 846 5.15 -15.12 -7.84
CA PRO A 846 4.48 -14.66 -6.64
C PRO A 846 5.34 -13.69 -5.83
N PHE A 847 4.74 -12.60 -5.36
CA PHE A 847 5.42 -11.62 -4.53
C PHE A 847 5.63 -12.19 -3.11
N PHE A 848 6.89 -12.36 -2.71
CA PHE A 848 7.25 -12.86 -1.38
C PHE A 848 7.16 -11.74 -0.33
N LEU A 849 6.36 -11.98 0.70
CA LEU A 849 6.36 -11.24 1.96
C LEU A 849 7.38 -11.79 2.95
N GLN A 850 7.73 -13.07 2.81
CA GLN A 850 8.83 -13.73 3.52
C GLN A 850 9.46 -14.79 2.62
N SER A 851 10.76 -14.70 2.37
CA SER A 851 11.49 -15.62 1.47
C SER A 851 12.57 -16.47 2.18
N THR A 852 12.45 -16.68 3.48
CA THR A 852 13.49 -17.36 4.29
C THR A 852 13.88 -18.75 3.76
N TYR A 853 12.91 -19.61 3.42
CA TYR A 853 13.20 -20.94 2.90
C TYR A 853 13.79 -20.95 1.48
N PRO A 854 13.25 -20.23 0.48
CA PRO A 854 13.87 -20.17 -0.85
C PRO A 854 15.25 -19.51 -0.82
N GLU A 855 15.51 -18.58 0.11
CA GLU A 855 16.85 -18.07 0.34
C GLU A 855 17.80 -19.18 0.85
N TRP A 856 17.36 -19.98 1.83
CA TRP A 856 18.12 -21.15 2.29
C TRP A 856 18.39 -22.16 1.19
N LEU A 857 17.36 -22.50 0.40
CA LEU A 857 17.43 -23.48 -0.67
C LEU A 857 18.47 -23.11 -1.73
N ASN A 858 18.66 -21.81 -1.95
CA ASN A 858 19.58 -21.27 -2.94
C ASN A 858 20.85 -20.68 -2.31
N SER A 859 21.25 -21.19 -1.15
CA SER A 859 22.50 -20.86 -0.45
C SER A 859 23.49 -22.03 -0.48
N GLN A 860 24.65 -21.89 0.16
CA GLN A 860 25.58 -23.02 0.33
C GLN A 860 25.09 -24.10 1.32
N TYR A 861 24.07 -23.80 2.15
CA TYR A 861 23.68 -24.66 3.28
C TYR A 861 23.12 -26.04 2.87
N PRO A 862 22.26 -26.15 1.84
CA PRO A 862 21.84 -27.46 1.32
C PRO A 862 23.02 -28.34 0.91
N GLY A 863 24.05 -27.76 0.27
CA GLY A 863 25.27 -28.47 -0.10
C GLY A 863 26.15 -28.89 1.09
N GLN A 864 25.89 -28.36 2.28
CA GLN A 864 26.57 -28.68 3.54
C GLN A 864 25.72 -29.56 4.48
N ASP A 865 24.55 -30.02 4.02
CA ASP A 865 23.56 -30.75 4.83
C ASP A 865 23.18 -30.01 6.14
N LYS A 866 23.08 -28.67 6.05
CA LYS A 866 22.72 -27.82 7.19
C LYS A 866 21.26 -27.39 7.10
N GLN A 867 20.44 -27.85 8.04
CA GLN A 867 19.00 -27.65 8.05
C GLN A 867 18.60 -26.46 8.94
N CYS A 868 17.41 -25.86 8.69
CA CYS A 868 16.83 -24.82 9.54
C CYS A 868 16.80 -25.24 11.02
N GLN A 869 16.44 -26.50 11.27
CA GLN A 869 16.33 -27.09 12.61
C GLN A 869 17.67 -27.12 13.35
N ASP A 870 18.81 -27.16 12.67
CA ASP A 870 20.12 -27.19 13.34
C ASP A 870 20.41 -25.89 14.09
N CYS A 871 19.88 -24.75 13.61
CA CYS A 871 20.01 -23.45 14.25
C CYS A 871 18.78 -23.07 15.09
N HIS A 872 17.57 -23.34 14.60
CA HIS A 872 16.32 -22.90 15.24
C HIS A 872 15.76 -23.90 16.26
N MET A 873 16.18 -25.16 16.20
CA MET A 873 15.82 -26.26 17.12
C MET A 873 17.06 -26.99 17.65
N PRO A 874 18.03 -26.27 18.25
CA PRO A 874 19.33 -26.84 18.62
C PRO A 874 19.15 -28.06 19.52
N ARG A 875 19.89 -29.14 19.26
CA ARG A 875 19.75 -30.38 20.02
C ARG A 875 20.43 -30.24 21.38
N LYS A 876 19.76 -30.64 22.48
CA LYS A 876 20.42 -30.85 23.78
C LYS A 876 20.25 -32.28 24.27
N GLN A 877 21.12 -32.72 25.18
CA GLN A 877 21.01 -34.03 25.81
C GLN A 877 19.80 -34.06 26.76
N GLY A 878 18.90 -35.02 26.58
CA GLY A 878 17.70 -35.13 27.39
C GLY A 878 16.81 -36.32 27.01
N TYR A 879 15.55 -36.25 27.43
CA TYR A 879 14.56 -37.30 27.22
C TYR A 879 13.39 -36.73 26.41
N VAL A 880 12.86 -37.52 25.47
CA VAL A 880 11.74 -37.06 24.63
C VAL A 880 10.42 -37.11 25.37
N ALA A 881 10.12 -38.23 26.04
CA ALA A 881 8.94 -38.38 26.88
C ALA A 881 9.27 -39.32 28.05
N LEU A 882 8.67 -39.07 29.21
CA LEU A 882 8.70 -39.99 30.36
C LEU A 882 7.26 -40.22 30.80
N PRO A 883 6.73 -41.46 30.69
CA PRO A 883 5.36 -41.76 31.11
C PRO A 883 5.17 -41.63 32.63
N GLU A 884 6.23 -41.82 33.42
CA GLU A 884 6.25 -41.59 34.88
C GLU A 884 7.64 -41.07 35.35
N PRO A 885 7.71 -40.27 36.45
CA PRO A 885 8.97 -39.87 37.08
C PRO A 885 9.78 -41.10 37.53
N GLY A 886 11.02 -41.24 37.04
CA GLY A 886 11.93 -42.34 37.43
C GLY A 886 11.96 -43.54 36.46
N SER A 887 11.35 -43.43 35.28
CA SER A 887 11.46 -44.46 34.22
C SER A 887 12.90 -44.56 33.64
N ASN A 888 13.35 -45.78 33.35
CA ASN A 888 14.69 -46.11 32.82
C ASN A 888 14.91 -45.69 31.34
N ALA A 889 14.44 -44.51 30.94
CA ALA A 889 14.75 -43.98 29.62
C ALA A 889 16.25 -43.65 29.53
N MET A 890 16.83 -43.83 28.33
CA MET A 890 18.20 -43.42 28.03
C MET A 890 18.21 -41.98 27.50
N PRO A 891 19.10 -41.09 27.99
CA PRO A 891 19.20 -39.74 27.46
C PRO A 891 19.72 -39.77 26.02
N ARG A 892 19.11 -38.97 25.13
CA ARG A 892 19.50 -38.80 23.72
C ARG A 892 19.60 -37.33 23.36
N LEU A 893 20.16 -37.02 22.19
CA LEU A 893 20.10 -35.67 21.65
C LEU A 893 18.68 -35.39 21.16
N VAL A 894 18.01 -34.43 21.80
CA VAL A 894 16.62 -34.04 21.53
C VAL A 894 16.60 -32.66 20.90
N PRO A 895 15.94 -32.49 19.73
CA PRO A 895 15.71 -31.17 19.15
C PRO A 895 14.88 -30.30 20.09
N MET A 896 15.39 -29.10 20.38
CA MET A 896 14.67 -28.18 21.24
C MET A 896 13.49 -27.55 20.54
N HIS A 897 12.39 -27.41 21.28
CA HIS A 897 11.18 -26.75 20.80
C HIS A 897 11.13 -25.29 21.24
N THR A 898 12.28 -24.68 21.51
CA THR A 898 12.37 -23.24 21.78
C THR A 898 12.07 -22.39 20.54
N PHE A 899 12.15 -22.98 19.34
CA PHE A 899 11.96 -22.33 18.03
C PHE A 899 12.48 -20.90 18.01
N ALA A 900 13.80 -20.77 18.23
CA ALA A 900 14.41 -19.47 18.44
C ALA A 900 14.23 -18.61 17.18
N GLY A 901 13.40 -17.56 17.26
CA GLY A 901 13.24 -16.54 16.21
C GLY A 901 14.02 -15.28 16.54
N GLY A 902 14.02 -14.28 15.68
CA GLY A 902 14.72 -13.01 15.93
C GLY A 902 13.94 -11.98 16.77
N ASN A 903 13.00 -12.37 17.63
CA ASN A 903 12.02 -11.43 18.20
C ASN A 903 12.12 -11.27 19.73
N LEU A 904 13.23 -10.68 20.20
CA LEU A 904 13.42 -10.36 21.63
C LEU A 904 12.35 -9.39 22.15
N PHE A 905 11.92 -8.46 21.29
CA PHE A 905 10.92 -7.46 21.62
C PHE A 905 9.62 -8.05 22.14
N ILE A 906 9.09 -9.09 21.48
CA ILE A 906 7.79 -9.68 21.87
C ILE A 906 7.86 -10.32 23.26
N LEU A 907 8.98 -10.93 23.62
CA LEU A 907 9.18 -11.50 24.95
C LEU A 907 9.13 -10.40 26.03
N ASP A 908 9.72 -9.23 25.77
CA ASP A 908 9.66 -8.08 26.67
C ASP A 908 8.26 -7.47 26.78
N ILE A 909 7.44 -7.58 25.73
CA ILE A 909 6.03 -7.17 25.79
C ILE A 909 5.23 -8.13 26.67
N PHE A 910 5.39 -9.45 26.50
CA PHE A 910 4.70 -10.46 27.31
C PHE A 910 5.05 -10.38 28.80
N ASP A 911 6.30 -10.08 29.14
CA ASP A 911 6.70 -9.85 30.54
C ASP A 911 5.93 -8.69 31.20
N ARG A 912 5.43 -7.73 30.41
CA ARG A 912 4.64 -6.59 30.91
C ARG A 912 3.15 -6.82 30.94
N ILE A 913 2.60 -7.31 29.83
CA ILE A 913 1.14 -7.45 29.69
C ILE A 913 0.64 -8.75 30.32
N GLY A 914 1.54 -9.67 30.65
CA GLY A 914 1.21 -11.04 31.02
C GLY A 914 0.79 -11.84 29.78
N GLY A 915 1.12 -13.13 29.73
CA GLY A 915 0.68 -13.98 28.62
C GLY A 915 1.53 -15.22 28.42
N LEU A 916 2.79 -15.18 28.86
CA LEU A 916 3.70 -16.34 28.87
C LEU A 916 4.26 -16.56 30.27
N ALA A 917 4.48 -17.82 30.63
CA ALA A 917 5.16 -18.19 31.85
C ALA A 917 6.65 -18.46 31.56
N ASP A 918 7.55 -17.81 32.31
CA ASP A 918 9.00 -18.05 32.29
C ASP A 918 9.68 -17.94 30.90
N THR A 919 9.83 -16.71 30.41
CA THR A 919 10.43 -16.38 29.09
C THR A 919 11.97 -16.46 29.06
N GLY A 920 12.61 -16.83 30.17
CA GLY A 920 14.07 -16.75 30.33
C GLY A 920 14.86 -17.63 29.34
N GLU A 921 14.46 -18.89 29.18
CA GLU A 921 15.11 -19.81 28.24
C GLU A 921 14.94 -19.35 26.78
N ALA A 922 13.73 -18.91 26.40
CA ALA A 922 13.45 -18.39 25.07
C ALA A 922 14.32 -17.17 24.74
N ARG A 923 14.41 -16.21 25.67
CA ARG A 923 15.25 -15.00 25.51
C ARG A 923 16.73 -15.35 25.32
N ALA A 924 17.24 -16.30 26.10
CA ALA A 924 18.62 -16.76 25.97
C ALA A 924 18.87 -17.46 24.62
N ALA A 925 17.93 -18.30 24.16
CA ALA A 925 18.03 -18.98 22.87
C ALA A 925 18.03 -17.98 21.70
N VAL A 926 17.15 -16.98 21.72
CA VAL A 926 17.11 -15.91 20.70
C VAL A 926 18.39 -15.08 20.69
N THR A 927 18.89 -14.68 21.87
CA THR A 927 20.13 -13.89 21.97
C THR A 927 21.33 -14.66 21.41
N ASN A 928 21.44 -15.95 21.75
CA ASN A 928 22.50 -16.80 21.23
C ASN A 928 22.40 -16.97 19.71
N LEU A 929 21.20 -17.15 19.16
CA LEU A 929 21.00 -17.24 17.72
C LEU A 929 21.44 -15.96 17.00
N LEU A 930 21.01 -14.79 17.50
CA LEU A 930 21.33 -13.50 16.90
C LEU A 930 22.84 -13.23 16.90
N THR A 931 23.51 -13.48 18.03
CA THR A 931 24.97 -13.28 18.15
C THR A 931 25.79 -14.23 17.27
N GLN A 932 25.30 -15.44 16.99
CA GLN A 932 25.94 -16.40 16.09
C GLN A 932 25.66 -16.13 14.60
N SER A 933 24.70 -15.25 14.28
CA SER A 933 24.26 -14.99 12.91
C SER A 933 25.11 -13.95 12.16
N VAL A 934 26.03 -13.28 12.85
CA VAL A 934 26.80 -12.16 12.30
C VAL A 934 28.28 -12.26 12.66
N ALA A 935 29.15 -11.89 11.73
CA ALA A 935 30.53 -11.54 12.02
C ALA A 935 30.80 -10.08 11.64
N LEU A 936 31.62 -9.41 12.43
CA LEU A 936 31.98 -7.99 12.26
C LEU A 936 33.50 -7.86 12.27
N THR A 937 34.03 -7.21 11.24
CA THR A 937 35.45 -6.82 11.17
C THR A 937 35.54 -5.35 10.81
N SER A 938 36.36 -4.61 11.53
CA SER A 938 36.56 -3.17 11.34
C SER A 938 38.05 -2.89 11.25
N THR A 939 38.48 -2.24 10.17
CA THR A 939 39.89 -1.94 9.90
C THR A 939 40.07 -0.48 9.52
N ILE A 940 41.17 0.12 9.94
CA ILE A 940 41.49 1.52 9.60
C ILE A 940 42.38 1.54 8.37
N ASN A 941 41.97 2.32 7.37
CA ASN A 941 42.67 2.51 6.11
C ASN A 941 42.80 4.00 5.80
N GLY A 942 43.93 4.58 6.20
CA GLY A 942 44.12 6.04 6.13
C GLY A 942 43.09 6.78 6.99
N SER A 943 42.32 7.70 6.39
CA SER A 943 41.24 8.46 7.02
C SER A 943 39.91 7.71 7.10
N MET A 944 39.85 6.48 6.61
CA MET A 944 38.64 5.67 6.54
C MET A 944 38.66 4.56 7.57
N LEU A 945 37.48 4.23 8.06
CA LEU A 945 37.19 2.98 8.73
C LEU A 945 36.41 2.09 7.75
N ASP A 946 37.02 0.97 7.37
CA ASP A 946 36.40 -0.07 6.56
C ASP A 946 35.73 -1.06 7.51
N VAL A 947 34.41 -1.18 7.41
CA VAL A 947 33.59 -2.06 8.23
C VAL A 947 32.98 -3.15 7.36
N GLU A 948 33.27 -4.40 7.70
CA GLU A 948 32.77 -5.60 7.06
C GLU A 948 31.79 -6.31 7.98
N VAL A 949 30.55 -6.43 7.52
CA VAL A 949 29.48 -7.17 8.20
C VAL A 949 29.14 -8.40 7.38
N MET A 950 29.30 -9.59 7.96
CA MET A 950 29.04 -10.85 7.27
C MET A 950 27.81 -11.54 7.85
N CYS A 951 26.88 -11.93 6.97
CA CYS A 951 25.74 -12.77 7.32
C CYS A 951 26.18 -14.23 7.37
N LEU A 952 26.12 -14.82 8.56
CA LEU A 952 26.49 -16.22 8.78
C LEU A 952 25.29 -17.17 8.65
N ALA A 953 24.09 -16.66 8.39
CA ALA A 953 22.89 -17.47 8.23
C ALA A 953 22.78 -18.08 6.81
N GLY A 954 21.89 -19.07 6.66
CA GLY A 954 21.56 -19.66 5.36
C GLY A 954 20.58 -18.81 4.54
N HIS A 955 20.08 -17.71 5.08
CA HIS A 955 19.12 -16.80 4.45
C HIS A 955 19.62 -15.34 4.60
N LYS A 956 18.94 -14.36 4.00
CA LYS A 956 19.30 -12.94 4.13
C LYS A 956 19.29 -12.49 5.60
N CYS A 957 20.18 -11.58 5.97
CA CYS A 957 20.25 -11.01 7.31
C CYS A 957 19.86 -9.51 7.32
N PRO A 958 18.95 -9.07 8.20
CA PRO A 958 18.04 -9.89 9.02
C PRO A 958 16.92 -10.55 8.19
N THR A 959 16.34 -11.67 8.67
CA THR A 959 15.14 -12.31 8.08
C THR A 959 13.96 -12.31 9.08
N GLY A 960 12.80 -12.84 8.65
CA GLY A 960 11.64 -13.11 9.50
C GLY A 960 10.40 -12.33 9.05
N TYR A 961 9.73 -11.65 9.98
CA TYR A 961 8.82 -10.56 9.62
C TYR A 961 9.66 -9.43 9.02
N GLU A 962 9.62 -9.35 7.70
CA GLU A 962 10.52 -8.55 6.88
C GLU A 962 10.21 -7.05 6.96
N GLU A 963 8.95 -6.71 7.17
CA GLU A 963 8.46 -5.34 7.26
C GLU A 963 8.80 -4.75 8.65
N GLY A 964 9.47 -3.59 8.68
CA GLY A 964 9.78 -2.93 9.96
C GLY A 964 10.82 -3.66 10.82
N ARG A 965 11.64 -4.55 10.26
CA ARG A 965 12.81 -5.16 10.93
C ARG A 965 14.10 -4.70 10.26
N ALA A 966 15.10 -4.33 11.06
CA ALA A 966 16.36 -3.82 10.53
C ALA A 966 17.57 -4.29 11.34
N TRP A 967 18.72 -4.38 10.67
CA TRP A 967 20.02 -4.23 11.32
C TRP A 967 20.56 -2.83 11.05
N ILE A 968 21.06 -2.17 12.09
CA ILE A 968 21.66 -0.84 12.00
C ILE A 968 23.13 -0.96 12.36
N LEU A 969 23.99 -0.40 11.52
CA LEU A 969 25.42 -0.31 11.83
C LEU A 969 25.66 0.98 12.62
N GLN A 970 25.86 0.84 13.93
CA GLN A 970 26.20 1.96 14.81
C GLN A 970 27.72 2.15 14.81
N VAL A 971 28.17 3.36 14.50
CA VAL A 971 29.59 3.73 14.53
C VAL A 971 29.77 4.95 15.43
N GLU A 972 30.29 4.73 16.64
CA GLU A 972 30.55 5.76 17.63
C GLU A 972 32.03 6.08 17.71
N GLN A 973 32.41 7.34 17.48
CA GLN A 973 33.80 7.80 17.52
C GLN A 973 34.03 8.60 18.80
N LEU A 974 35.04 8.21 19.57
CA LEU A 974 35.35 8.74 20.91
C LEU A 974 36.72 9.42 20.94
N ASP A 975 36.83 10.52 21.69
CA ASP A 975 38.10 11.21 21.93
C ASP A 975 38.97 10.52 23.00
N GLY A 976 40.14 11.09 23.29
CA GLY A 976 41.08 10.55 24.28
C GLY A 976 40.57 10.58 25.73
N ALA A 977 39.46 11.26 26.01
CA ALA A 977 38.75 11.28 27.30
C ALA A 977 37.53 10.35 27.31
N GLY A 978 37.25 9.63 26.22
CA GLY A 978 36.08 8.77 26.07
C GLY A 978 34.78 9.51 25.78
N GLN A 979 34.85 10.79 25.38
CA GLN A 979 33.67 11.57 24.99
C GLN A 979 33.35 11.37 23.51
N ARG A 980 32.05 11.29 23.17
CA ARG A 980 31.58 11.11 21.79
C ARG A 980 31.88 12.35 20.93
N VAL A 981 32.66 12.14 19.87
CA VAL A 981 32.98 13.14 18.84
C VAL A 981 31.94 13.09 17.72
N ALA A 982 31.54 11.89 17.31
CA ALA A 982 30.53 11.67 16.29
C ALA A 982 29.85 10.32 16.52
N CYS A 983 28.62 10.19 16.02
CA CYS A 983 27.98 8.89 15.92
C CYS A 983 27.05 8.82 14.72
N SER A 984 27.16 7.72 13.97
CA SER A 984 26.16 7.31 12.98
C SER A 984 25.38 6.09 13.51
N GLY A 985 24.08 6.04 13.24
CA GLY A 985 23.22 4.94 13.72
C GLY A 985 23.00 4.90 15.24
N CYS A 986 23.17 6.03 15.94
CA CYS A 986 22.93 6.12 17.38
C CYS A 986 21.44 6.25 17.72
N TRP A 987 21.05 5.67 18.86
CA TRP A 987 19.73 5.88 19.46
C TRP A 987 19.55 7.33 19.95
N ASP A 988 18.42 7.93 19.57
CA ASP A 988 17.95 9.22 20.04
C ASP A 988 16.93 9.01 21.18
N GLU A 989 17.34 9.38 22.39
CA GLU A 989 16.53 9.21 23.61
C GLU A 989 15.29 10.11 23.65
N VAL A 990 15.29 11.23 22.91
CA VAL A 990 14.15 12.16 22.88
C VAL A 990 13.11 11.70 21.86
N LYS A 991 13.59 11.27 20.69
CA LYS A 991 12.71 10.83 19.59
C LYS A 991 12.34 9.35 19.69
N HIS A 992 12.97 8.59 20.58
CA HIS A 992 12.80 7.13 20.71
C HIS A 992 12.98 6.39 19.36
N THR A 993 14.00 6.76 18.59
CA THR A 993 14.33 6.17 17.29
C THR A 993 15.84 6.30 17.00
N ILE A 994 16.33 5.69 15.94
CA ILE A 994 17.70 5.92 15.46
C ILE A 994 17.81 7.31 14.84
N SER A 995 18.84 8.07 15.19
CA SER A 995 19.08 9.41 14.64
C SER A 995 19.30 9.33 13.13
N GLY A 996 18.66 10.24 12.38
CA GLY A 996 18.66 10.25 10.91
C GLY A 996 17.83 9.17 10.23
N TYR A 997 17.20 8.26 10.98
CA TYR A 997 16.36 7.22 10.41
C TYR A 997 15.07 7.82 9.82
N GLY A 998 14.87 7.63 8.51
CA GLY A 998 13.74 8.21 7.76
C GLY A 998 13.90 9.69 7.39
N ALA A 999 15.02 10.32 7.75
CA ALA A 999 15.32 11.71 7.41
C ALA A 999 15.85 11.82 5.96
N GLY A 1000 15.32 12.76 5.17
CA GLY A 1000 15.85 13.06 3.84
C GLY A 1000 17.00 14.07 3.87
N PRO A 1001 17.74 14.30 2.77
CA PRO A 1001 18.92 15.17 2.74
C PRO A 1001 18.71 16.63 3.17
N LEU A 1002 17.45 17.08 3.24
CA LEU A 1002 17.07 18.43 3.67
C LEU A 1002 16.66 18.50 5.16
N ASP A 1003 16.52 17.35 5.84
CA ASP A 1003 16.20 17.29 7.26
C ASP A 1003 17.48 17.56 8.09
N PRO A 1004 17.45 18.48 9.08
CA PRO A 1004 18.61 18.77 9.93
C PRO A 1004 19.16 17.57 10.71
N THR A 1005 18.37 16.50 10.83
CA THR A 1005 18.75 15.27 11.50
C THR A 1005 19.21 14.18 10.54
N TYR A 1006 19.31 14.47 9.23
CA TYR A 1006 19.84 13.56 8.23
C TYR A 1006 21.24 13.07 8.58
N ASP A 1007 21.40 11.76 8.58
CA ASP A 1007 22.70 11.09 8.74
C ASP A 1007 23.10 10.46 7.39
N PRO A 1008 24.04 11.06 6.65
CA PRO A 1008 24.49 10.53 5.37
C PRO A 1008 25.34 9.25 5.49
N GLU A 1009 25.82 8.92 6.69
CA GLU A 1009 26.62 7.71 6.97
C GLU A 1009 25.74 6.58 7.55
N LEU A 1010 24.44 6.82 7.78
CA LEU A 1010 23.51 5.82 8.34
C LEU A 1010 23.41 4.61 7.41
N THR A 1011 23.79 3.46 7.94
CA THR A 1011 23.73 2.18 7.22
C THR A 1011 22.67 1.28 7.83
N GLU A 1012 21.73 0.88 6.98
CA GLU A 1012 20.59 0.03 7.30
C GLU A 1012 20.61 -1.22 6.42
N PHE A 1013 20.44 -2.39 7.04
CA PHE A 1013 20.13 -3.66 6.38
C PHE A 1013 18.68 -4.03 6.70
N ALA A 1014 17.77 -3.73 5.77
CA ALA A 1014 16.33 -3.95 5.91
C ALA A 1014 15.68 -4.11 4.53
N VAL A 1015 14.42 -4.54 4.52
CA VAL A 1015 13.58 -4.52 3.32
C VAL A 1015 12.38 -3.62 3.54
N HIS A 1016 12.06 -2.86 2.51
CA HIS A 1016 10.97 -1.91 2.44
C HIS A 1016 10.04 -2.37 1.33
N PHE A 1017 8.89 -2.90 1.71
CA PHE A 1017 7.84 -3.27 0.77
C PHE A 1017 6.99 -2.06 0.41
N GLY A 1018 6.22 -2.20 -0.67
CA GLY A 1018 5.33 -1.17 -1.12
C GLY A 1018 4.25 -1.66 -2.06
N VAL A 1019 3.49 -0.68 -2.54
CA VAL A 1019 2.36 -0.86 -3.46
C VAL A 1019 2.72 -0.19 -4.78
N THR A 1020 2.62 -0.93 -5.90
CA THR A 1020 2.84 -0.39 -7.25
C THR A 1020 1.80 0.66 -7.62
N GLY A 1021 2.09 1.51 -8.60
CA GLY A 1021 1.15 2.53 -9.11
C GLY A 1021 -0.23 1.96 -9.47
N THR A 1022 -0.26 0.89 -10.25
CA THR A 1022 -1.49 0.19 -10.66
C THR A 1022 -2.25 -0.38 -9.47
N HIS A 1023 -1.57 -1.00 -8.51
CA HIS A 1023 -2.21 -1.59 -7.35
C HIS A 1023 -2.70 -0.52 -6.34
N ALA A 1024 -1.94 0.56 -6.15
CA ALA A 1024 -2.32 1.67 -5.28
C ALA A 1024 -3.56 2.40 -5.83
N LEU A 1025 -3.68 2.55 -7.15
CA LEU A 1025 -4.87 3.10 -7.80
C LEU A 1025 -6.12 2.23 -7.56
N GLN A 1026 -5.96 0.90 -7.62
CA GLN A 1026 -7.05 -0.04 -7.32
C GLN A 1026 -7.47 0.05 -5.84
N LEU A 1027 -6.52 0.27 -4.93
CA LEU A 1027 -6.73 0.33 -3.49
C LEU A 1027 -7.11 1.73 -2.96
N GLY A 1028 -7.09 2.77 -3.80
CA GLY A 1028 -7.26 4.15 -3.35
C GLY A 1028 -6.12 4.65 -2.44
N MET A 1029 -4.92 4.09 -2.62
CA MET A 1029 -3.71 4.40 -1.86
C MET A 1029 -2.71 5.23 -2.67
N ILE A 1030 -1.73 5.79 -1.98
CA ILE A 1030 -0.57 6.42 -2.62
C ILE A 1030 0.46 5.33 -2.93
N PRO A 1031 1.00 5.25 -4.16
CA PRO A 1031 2.02 4.27 -4.49
C PRO A 1031 3.34 4.57 -3.77
N GLY A 1032 4.08 3.52 -3.43
CA GLY A 1032 5.35 3.62 -2.71
C GLY A 1032 5.41 2.71 -1.48
N ALA A 1033 6.36 3.00 -0.59
CA ALA A 1033 6.61 2.21 0.60
C ALA A 1033 5.39 2.19 1.54
N SER A 1034 5.11 1.01 2.10
CA SER A 1034 3.90 0.78 2.89
C SER A 1034 4.15 -0.31 3.93
N PHE A 1035 3.47 -0.19 5.08
CA PHE A 1035 3.44 -1.20 6.13
C PHE A 1035 2.19 -2.13 6.06
N ASN A 1036 1.48 -2.12 4.94
CA ASN A 1036 0.24 -2.89 4.75
C ASN A 1036 0.56 -4.25 4.12
N LEU A 1037 1.00 -5.19 4.95
CA LEU A 1037 1.45 -6.53 4.53
C LEU A 1037 0.54 -7.23 3.51
N ALA A 1038 -0.78 -7.21 3.70
CA ALA A 1038 -1.72 -7.88 2.78
C ALA A 1038 -1.89 -7.17 1.42
N LEU A 1039 -1.49 -5.90 1.33
CA LEU A 1039 -1.65 -5.05 0.15
C LEU A 1039 -0.33 -4.81 -0.60
N ASN A 1040 0.81 -5.17 0.00
CA ASN A 1040 2.10 -4.96 -0.64
C ASN A 1040 2.27 -5.94 -1.82
N ASN A 1041 2.79 -5.43 -2.94
CA ASN A 1041 3.01 -6.21 -4.16
C ASN A 1041 4.34 -5.89 -4.86
N THR A 1042 5.21 -5.10 -4.22
CA THR A 1042 6.54 -4.80 -4.75
C THR A 1042 7.57 -4.57 -3.63
N VAL A 1043 8.84 -4.82 -3.95
CA VAL A 1043 9.99 -4.45 -3.11
C VAL A 1043 10.45 -3.06 -3.55
N ILE A 1044 10.35 -2.07 -2.67
CA ILE A 1044 10.85 -0.71 -2.93
C ILE A 1044 12.37 -0.68 -2.76
N ARG A 1045 12.87 -1.34 -1.72
CA ARG A 1045 14.29 -1.43 -1.41
C ARG A 1045 14.57 -2.65 -0.54
N ASP A 1046 15.60 -3.42 -0.86
CA ASP A 1046 16.11 -4.50 -0.02
C ASP A 1046 17.63 -4.38 0.08
N THR A 1047 18.11 -3.99 1.26
CA THR A 1047 19.54 -3.86 1.57
C THR A 1047 20.09 -5.04 2.36
N ARG A 1048 19.27 -6.04 2.70
CA ARG A 1048 19.68 -7.18 3.53
C ARG A 1048 20.85 -7.94 2.91
N ILE A 1049 21.74 -8.43 3.76
CA ILE A 1049 22.96 -9.13 3.35
C ILE A 1049 22.59 -10.56 2.95
N PRO A 1050 22.85 -11.02 1.71
CA PRO A 1050 22.55 -12.39 1.29
C PRO A 1050 23.43 -13.45 2.00
N PRO A 1051 23.00 -14.73 2.01
CA PRO A 1051 23.76 -15.81 2.63
C PRO A 1051 24.95 -16.23 1.77
N CYS A 1052 25.93 -16.88 2.35
CA CYS A 1052 27.14 -17.25 1.61
C CYS A 1052 26.83 -18.30 0.53
N GLY A 1053 27.46 -18.15 -0.63
CA GLY A 1053 27.25 -19.06 -1.77
C GLY A 1053 25.86 -18.94 -2.41
N TRP A 1054 25.15 -17.83 -2.19
CA TRP A 1054 23.85 -17.60 -2.81
C TRP A 1054 23.92 -17.55 -4.35
N GLU A 1055 22.89 -18.09 -5.00
CA GLU A 1055 22.79 -18.12 -6.46
C GLU A 1055 22.03 -16.91 -7.02
N ALA A 1056 22.75 -15.96 -7.62
CA ALA A 1056 22.16 -14.72 -8.12
C ALA A 1056 21.05 -14.92 -9.17
N ALA A 1057 21.23 -15.87 -10.08
CA ALA A 1057 20.22 -16.19 -11.09
C ALA A 1057 18.93 -16.76 -10.47
N ALA A 1058 19.05 -17.62 -9.46
CA ALA A 1058 17.91 -18.19 -8.76
C ALA A 1058 17.14 -17.12 -7.96
N TYR A 1059 17.87 -16.24 -7.25
CA TYR A 1059 17.27 -15.11 -6.52
C TYR A 1059 16.54 -14.15 -7.46
N GLN A 1060 17.12 -13.85 -8.63
CA GLN A 1060 16.49 -13.01 -9.65
C GLN A 1060 15.23 -13.69 -10.21
N ALA A 1061 15.31 -14.98 -10.52
CA ALA A 1061 14.19 -15.76 -11.05
C ALA A 1061 13.03 -15.87 -10.06
N LEU A 1062 13.29 -15.79 -8.75
CA LEU A 1062 12.28 -15.79 -7.70
C LEU A 1062 11.80 -14.39 -7.29
N GLY A 1063 12.45 -13.32 -7.77
CA GLY A 1063 12.12 -11.94 -7.38
C GLY A 1063 12.53 -11.57 -5.95
N ILE A 1064 13.52 -12.28 -5.38
CA ILE A 1064 13.99 -12.13 -3.99
C ILE A 1064 15.43 -11.58 -3.90
N ALA A 1065 16.02 -11.17 -5.03
CA ALA A 1065 17.33 -10.55 -5.07
C ALA A 1065 17.33 -9.21 -4.28
N PRO A 1066 18.39 -8.91 -3.50
CA PRO A 1066 18.56 -7.57 -2.93
C PRO A 1066 18.55 -6.50 -4.02
N THR A 1067 17.95 -5.35 -3.74
CA THR A 1067 17.91 -4.23 -4.71
C THR A 1067 19.25 -3.50 -4.78
N VAL A 1068 20.10 -3.66 -3.77
CA VAL A 1068 21.47 -3.17 -3.79
C VAL A 1068 22.43 -4.26 -4.28
N PRO A 1069 23.48 -3.90 -5.03
CA PRO A 1069 24.36 -4.89 -5.62
C PRO A 1069 25.24 -5.56 -4.56
N TYR A 1070 25.19 -6.89 -4.51
CA TYR A 1070 26.17 -7.74 -3.83
C TYR A 1070 26.91 -8.58 -4.86
N ALA A 1071 28.20 -8.83 -4.64
CA ALA A 1071 28.94 -9.76 -5.48
C ALA A 1071 28.29 -11.17 -5.42
N PRO A 1072 28.13 -11.88 -6.54
CA PRO A 1072 27.55 -13.23 -6.55
C PRO A 1072 28.25 -14.16 -5.57
N GLY A 1073 27.47 -14.88 -4.75
CA GLY A 1073 27.99 -15.78 -3.71
C GLY A 1073 28.58 -15.09 -2.47
N SER A 1074 28.75 -13.76 -2.48
CA SER A 1074 29.21 -13.00 -1.31
C SER A 1074 28.12 -12.89 -0.26
N CYS A 1075 28.51 -12.98 1.01
CA CYS A 1075 27.65 -12.79 2.17
C CYS A 1075 28.12 -11.64 3.07
N MET A 1076 28.87 -10.71 2.50
CA MET A 1076 29.51 -9.62 3.21
C MET A 1076 29.06 -8.28 2.64
N ALA A 1077 28.70 -7.37 3.53
CA ALA A 1077 28.58 -5.95 3.24
C ALA A 1077 29.84 -5.23 3.71
N THR A 1078 30.48 -4.50 2.80
CA THR A 1078 31.60 -3.60 3.13
C THR A 1078 31.11 -2.16 3.09
N VAL A 1079 31.35 -1.43 4.17
CA VAL A 1079 30.84 -0.07 4.38
C VAL A 1079 31.99 0.78 4.90
N HIS A 1080 32.08 2.02 4.41
CA HIS A 1080 33.20 2.91 4.72
C HIS A 1080 32.72 4.13 5.50
N TYR A 1081 33.40 4.45 6.60
CA TYR A 1081 33.09 5.60 7.45
C TYR A 1081 34.27 6.56 7.53
N GLN A 1082 34.00 7.86 7.49
CA GLN A 1082 35.05 8.87 7.68
C GLN A 1082 35.42 8.97 9.16
N ILE A 1083 36.71 8.84 9.48
CA ILE A 1083 37.22 9.06 10.84
C ILE A 1083 37.25 10.57 11.09
N LYS A 1084 36.50 11.04 12.10
CA LYS A 1084 36.39 12.46 12.42
C LYS A 1084 37.62 12.95 13.21
N PRO A 1085 38.05 14.21 13.02
CA PRO A 1085 39.16 14.78 13.76
C PRO A 1085 38.96 14.68 15.28
N GLY A 1086 40.02 14.29 16.00
CA GLY A 1086 39.99 14.12 17.46
C GLY A 1086 39.53 12.75 17.95
N ALA A 1087 39.04 11.88 17.08
CA ALA A 1087 38.74 10.49 17.43
C ALA A 1087 40.04 9.71 17.74
N THR A 1088 40.08 9.05 18.90
CA THR A 1088 41.16 8.17 19.33
C THR A 1088 40.71 6.71 19.44
N GLN A 1089 39.40 6.49 19.51
CA GLN A 1089 38.78 5.17 19.58
C GLN A 1089 37.48 5.19 18.78
N ILE A 1090 37.15 4.09 18.12
CA ILE A 1090 35.89 3.90 17.40
C ILE A 1090 35.24 2.61 17.89
N VAL A 1091 33.97 2.67 18.26
CA VAL A 1091 33.14 1.53 18.67
C VAL A 1091 32.12 1.27 17.55
N VAL A 1092 32.21 0.09 16.95
CA VAL A 1092 31.32 -0.35 15.87
C VAL A 1092 30.42 -1.44 16.42
N SER A 1093 29.10 -1.29 16.29
CA SER A 1093 28.13 -2.31 16.72
C SER A 1093 27.11 -2.59 15.62
N VAL A 1094 26.78 -3.86 15.43
CA VAL A 1094 25.59 -4.25 14.66
C VAL A 1094 24.43 -4.33 15.64
N LEU A 1095 23.46 -3.44 15.48
CA LEU A 1095 22.25 -3.40 16.30
C LEU A 1095 21.13 -4.17 15.60
N HIS A 1096 20.53 -5.14 16.29
CA HIS A 1096 19.31 -5.79 15.84
C HIS A 1096 18.08 -5.04 16.34
N TRP A 1097 17.28 -4.55 15.40
CA TRP A 1097 16.03 -3.86 15.67
C TRP A 1097 14.85 -4.75 15.27
N SER A 1098 14.24 -5.43 16.26
CA SER A 1098 13.17 -6.40 15.98
C SER A 1098 11.92 -5.76 15.36
N HIS A 1099 11.56 -4.55 15.80
CA HIS A 1099 10.52 -3.71 15.21
C HIS A 1099 10.96 -2.25 15.25
N THR A 1100 10.98 -1.58 14.10
CA THR A 1100 11.39 -0.18 13.96
C THR A 1100 10.33 0.74 14.56
N THR A 1101 10.76 1.92 15.05
CA THR A 1101 9.83 2.90 15.63
C THR A 1101 8.71 3.28 14.66
N PRO A 1102 8.97 3.58 13.36
CA PRO A 1102 7.90 3.90 12.42
C PRO A 1102 6.87 2.78 12.25
N TYR A 1103 7.29 1.52 12.34
CA TYR A 1103 6.37 0.39 12.26
C TYR A 1103 5.50 0.28 13.53
N LEU A 1104 6.06 0.51 14.71
CA LEU A 1104 5.29 0.55 15.96
C LEU A 1104 4.31 1.74 16.01
N GLU A 1105 4.70 2.90 15.47
CA GLU A 1105 3.81 4.06 15.32
C GLU A 1105 2.66 3.76 14.36
N PHE A 1106 2.96 3.13 13.23
CA PHE A 1106 1.95 2.65 12.29
C PHE A 1106 0.96 1.71 12.98
N LEU A 1107 1.44 0.65 13.66
CA LEU A 1107 0.56 -0.29 14.35
C LEU A 1107 -0.27 0.37 15.47
N ARG A 1108 0.29 1.35 16.19
CA ARG A 1108 -0.47 2.15 17.18
C ARG A 1108 -1.69 2.82 16.54
N GLU A 1109 -1.52 3.34 15.33
CA GLU A 1109 -2.55 4.11 14.62
C GLU A 1109 -3.59 3.21 13.97
N VAL A 1110 -3.18 2.11 13.33
CA VAL A 1110 -4.09 1.29 12.52
C VAL A 1110 -4.55 0.00 13.20
N GLY A 1111 -3.79 -0.51 14.18
CA GLY A 1111 -3.94 -1.82 14.82
C GLY A 1111 -4.94 -1.88 15.99
N GLY A 1112 -5.80 -0.87 16.15
CA GLY A 1112 -6.88 -0.88 17.14
C GLY A 1112 -6.38 -0.95 18.59
N GLU A 1113 -7.05 -1.75 19.43
CA GLU A 1113 -6.66 -1.93 20.84
C GLU A 1113 -5.34 -2.69 20.99
N PHE A 1114 -5.09 -3.67 20.11
CA PHE A 1114 -3.82 -4.42 20.09
C PHE A 1114 -2.64 -3.50 19.79
N GLY A 1115 -2.78 -2.63 18.79
CA GLY A 1115 -1.76 -1.63 18.45
C GLY A 1115 -1.42 -0.68 19.61
N ARG A 1116 -2.44 -0.15 20.30
CA ARG A 1116 -2.24 0.68 21.50
C ARG A 1116 -1.58 -0.09 22.64
N THR A 1117 -1.95 -1.36 22.82
CA THR A 1117 -1.37 -2.23 23.85
C THR A 1117 0.12 -2.48 23.60
N VAL A 1118 0.50 -2.81 22.36
CA VAL A 1118 1.91 -2.96 21.94
C VAL A 1118 2.67 -1.66 22.20
N TRP A 1119 2.13 -0.53 21.75
CA TRP A 1119 2.76 0.78 21.92
C TRP A 1119 3.01 1.13 23.40
N ASN A 1120 1.99 0.99 24.24
CA ASN A 1120 2.09 1.31 25.67
C ASN A 1120 3.08 0.40 26.39
N ALA A 1121 3.07 -0.89 26.08
CA ALA A 1121 4.02 -1.84 26.65
C ALA A 1121 5.46 -1.54 26.19
N TRP A 1122 5.66 -1.15 24.93
CA TRP A 1122 6.97 -0.71 24.43
C TRP A 1122 7.46 0.57 25.11
N GLN A 1123 6.61 1.59 25.24
CA GLN A 1123 6.97 2.83 25.94
C GLN A 1123 7.33 2.58 27.42
N ALA A 1124 6.59 1.69 28.09
CA ALA A 1124 6.93 1.26 29.44
C ALA A 1124 8.28 0.50 29.49
N ASN A 1125 8.59 -0.29 28.46
CA ASN A 1125 9.90 -0.94 28.29
C ASN A 1125 11.03 0.08 28.16
N LEU A 1126 10.86 1.12 27.32
CA LEU A 1126 11.86 2.17 27.15
C LEU A 1126 12.21 2.87 28.46
N ASN A 1127 11.21 3.19 29.27
CA ASN A 1127 11.41 3.79 30.60
C ASN A 1127 12.19 2.89 31.58
N ALA A 1128 12.18 1.57 31.35
CA ALA A 1128 12.95 0.59 32.11
C ALA A 1128 14.32 0.26 31.47
N GLY A 1129 14.72 0.97 30.41
CA GLY A 1129 15.95 0.73 29.66
C GLY A 1129 15.87 -0.48 28.71
N GLN A 1130 14.69 -1.00 28.43
CA GLN A 1130 14.40 -2.14 27.54
C GLN A 1130 13.70 -1.65 26.25
N GLY A 1131 13.54 -2.52 25.25
CA GLY A 1131 12.81 -2.16 24.01
C GLY A 1131 13.58 -1.27 23.01
N ARG A 1132 14.88 -1.08 23.22
CA ARG A 1132 15.83 -0.47 22.26
C ARG A 1132 16.36 -1.53 21.28
N PRO A 1133 16.93 -1.14 20.12
CA PRO A 1133 17.76 -2.04 19.33
C PRO A 1133 18.87 -2.66 20.20
N VAL A 1134 19.11 -3.96 20.03
CA VAL A 1134 20.07 -4.71 20.85
C VAL A 1134 21.35 -4.94 20.05
N ALA A 1135 22.51 -4.61 20.62
CA ALA A 1135 23.79 -4.94 19.99
C ALA A 1135 23.99 -6.47 19.95
N ILE A 1136 24.15 -7.02 18.75
CA ILE A 1136 24.37 -8.46 18.54
C ILE A 1136 25.85 -8.79 18.29
N THR A 1137 26.64 -7.79 17.92
CA THR A 1137 28.10 -7.85 17.93
C THR A 1137 28.67 -6.44 18.03
N THR A 1138 29.81 -6.30 18.70
CA THR A 1138 30.50 -5.02 18.90
C THR A 1138 32.00 -5.22 18.79
N GLN A 1139 32.67 -4.30 18.12
CA GLN A 1139 34.12 -4.23 18.02
C GLN A 1139 34.61 -2.83 18.36
N THR A 1140 35.74 -2.75 19.06
CA THR A 1140 36.42 -1.48 19.35
C THR A 1140 37.75 -1.43 18.60
N VAL A 1141 38.00 -0.32 17.90
CA VAL A 1141 39.22 -0.07 17.15
C VAL A 1141 39.89 1.20 17.70
N ASN A 1142 41.19 1.14 17.98
CA ASN A 1142 41.95 2.31 18.39
C ASN A 1142 42.49 3.03 17.15
N VAL A 1143 42.27 4.34 17.07
CA VAL A 1143 42.76 5.17 15.97
C VAL A 1143 44.25 5.47 16.21
N PRO A 1144 45.16 5.07 15.30
CA PRO A 1144 46.57 5.42 15.42
C PRO A 1144 46.71 6.94 15.45
N GLY A 1145 47.52 7.47 16.36
CA GLY A 1145 47.71 8.91 16.49
C GLY A 1145 48.15 9.53 15.16
N TRP A 1146 47.28 10.37 14.58
CA TRP A 1146 47.61 11.20 13.43
C TRP A 1146 48.64 12.23 13.90
N ARG A 1147 49.89 12.07 13.47
CA ARG A 1147 50.95 13.06 13.71
C ARG A 1147 50.89 14.17 12.68
#